data_AF-A0A960M023-F1
#
_entry.id   AF-A0A960M023-F1
#
_cell.length_a   1.000
_cell.length_b   1.000
_cell.length_c   1.000
_cell.angle_alpha   90.00
_cell.angle_beta   90.00
_cell.angle_gamma   90.00
#
_symmetry.space_group_name_H-M   'P 1'
#
loop_
_entity.id
_entity.type
_entity.pdbx_description
1 polymer ?
#
loop_
_entity_poly.entity_id
_entity_poly.type
_entity_poly.pdbx_seq_one_letter_code
_entity_poly.pdbx_strand_id
1 'polypeptide(L)'
;MAKKRKKAKKEEMSIMDAVDNLSGMAELDVAVEKEGETRGVKGLLHKFQDLKAEEKEETLSAVKGTFKTVHKYLEHVYTKDREQLKDRDMQRGIKAIMILADEAADKLDKCTSLFKHTYREGKVSEIKEYKDLKTYFKKNILKRFEEVLVSEAKWEEEWAVEDEKIDIERQGLKDLEMVKRDKEYELFYIRKDDGKPFFNRNLLRHIKLVSDFDEIIMGFEGEDPLLRINILLDHEAQSIAEEIRESAKAELGDFYADALHHKEVPIVSAMLKMTMSLMLACNPHNRLENTMGKVCTRYLKDFHQFLRDILDSPDYQRLISVSVEETDQLARAIIHLIHAFSFAFFTHSGKKQEMLDYLNDLIKRAWDGEAPKRAKEITTDNFMSEIFDIHDGVSEMLKKFPSGPLFKILDIFQDRNEKEGFDPINQGNPPYYLYTFSSAAFDSSCLKIPCPTFHTHINKAEVINEFKGFLRHFEAKKELKKHLHFNLQDRTSWEEHARCEALEKLQKKAEFSQQCVLVTLPKKNDFYFQAEDYLKVDRAEDFLNLLEEQVKSGEECGFFFSKQIDEKKLHDYVKKIIPIIHTHFFKKKVKLPRKERLDFIEIFYLLLELKILEMVQPDTFAFSCKDGVDIGATSSAAFFSLLKLLGKNEKWSLEEQDHLLWILCGPALTVRERLVDYQRFSRMASALSILSTYLVRDHDKIVKVLQPLFGAKFFQKIKGEF
;
A
#
# COMPACT_ATOMS: atom_id res chain seq x y z
N MET A 1 50.19 7.65 -28.65
CA MET A 1 49.77 6.25 -28.77
C MET A 1 48.59 5.97 -27.84
N ALA A 2 47.47 5.56 -28.43
CA ALA A 2 46.27 4.88 -27.90
C ALA A 2 45.69 5.23 -26.50
N LYS A 3 44.68 6.13 -26.50
CA LYS A 3 43.59 6.13 -25.50
C LYS A 3 42.66 4.94 -25.78
N LYS A 4 42.65 3.92 -24.92
CA LYS A 4 41.62 2.87 -24.91
C LYS A 4 40.31 3.46 -24.36
N ARG A 5 39.34 3.70 -25.25
CA ARG A 5 37.92 3.88 -24.89
C ARG A 5 37.41 2.58 -24.26
N LYS A 6 37.05 2.61 -22.97
CA LYS A 6 36.16 1.58 -22.38
C LYS A 6 34.83 1.69 -23.10
N LYS A 7 34.48 0.66 -23.88
CA LYS A 7 33.16 0.50 -24.51
C LYS A 7 32.21 0.08 -23.38
N ALA A 8 31.22 0.92 -23.05
CA ALA A 8 30.14 0.53 -22.15
C ALA A 8 29.46 -0.72 -22.75
N LYS A 9 29.33 -1.79 -21.96
CA LYS A 9 28.46 -2.91 -22.30
C LYS A 9 27.03 -2.35 -22.30
N LYS A 10 26.38 -2.30 -23.45
CA LYS A 10 24.95 -2.00 -23.57
C LYS A 10 24.25 -3.22 -22.94
N GLU A 11 23.56 -3.04 -21.81
CA GLU A 11 22.73 -4.10 -21.22
C GLU A 11 21.74 -4.60 -22.28
N GLU A 12 21.62 -5.92 -22.45
CA GLU A 12 20.63 -6.50 -23.37
C GLU A 12 19.26 -6.43 -22.71
N MET A 13 18.31 -5.75 -23.38
CA MET A 13 16.90 -5.65 -22.96
C MET A 13 16.29 -7.05 -22.81
N SER A 14 15.65 -7.32 -21.67
CA SER A 14 14.95 -8.59 -21.45
C SER A 14 13.62 -8.66 -22.23
N ILE A 15 13.04 -9.84 -22.35
CA ILE A 15 11.73 -9.98 -23.01
C ILE A 15 10.62 -9.25 -22.24
N MET A 16 10.71 -9.21 -20.91
CA MET A 16 9.77 -8.48 -20.05
C MET A 16 9.86 -6.98 -20.31
N ASP A 17 11.08 -6.42 -20.34
CA ASP A 17 11.30 -5.02 -20.70
C ASP A 17 10.77 -4.71 -22.11
N ALA A 18 10.85 -5.66 -23.03
CA ALA A 18 10.33 -5.49 -24.38
C ALA A 18 8.79 -5.47 -24.40
N VAL A 19 8.12 -6.35 -23.65
CA VAL A 19 6.65 -6.35 -23.56
C VAL A 19 6.13 -5.10 -22.87
N ASP A 20 6.79 -4.62 -21.83
CA ASP A 20 6.46 -3.35 -21.17
C ASP A 20 6.57 -2.16 -22.11
N ASN A 21 7.67 -2.12 -22.87
CA ASN A 21 7.87 -1.11 -23.90
C ASN A 21 6.78 -1.17 -24.99
N LEU A 22 6.33 -2.37 -25.41
CA LEU A 22 5.23 -2.51 -26.37
C LEU A 22 3.91 -2.00 -25.79
N SER A 23 3.58 -2.35 -24.54
CA SER A 23 2.37 -1.85 -23.87
C SER A 23 2.37 -0.32 -23.79
N GLY A 24 3.48 0.28 -23.34
CA GLY A 24 3.59 1.74 -23.25
C GLY A 24 3.51 2.43 -24.62
N MET A 25 3.98 1.79 -25.69
CA MET A 25 3.82 2.30 -27.07
C MET A 25 2.38 2.17 -27.58
N ALA A 26 1.67 1.10 -27.24
CA ALA A 26 0.27 0.87 -27.62
C ALA A 26 -0.70 1.86 -26.92
N GLU A 27 -0.31 2.39 -25.77
CA GLU A 27 -1.10 3.36 -24.98
C GLU A 27 -0.91 4.82 -25.41
N LEU A 28 -0.06 5.10 -26.41
CA LEU A 28 0.14 6.46 -26.91
C LEU A 28 -1.18 7.07 -27.42
N ASP A 29 -1.50 8.28 -26.94
CA ASP A 29 -2.61 9.08 -27.47
C ASP A 29 -2.13 9.95 -28.62
N VAL A 30 -2.80 9.86 -29.77
CA VAL A 30 -2.41 10.50 -31.04
C VAL A 30 -3.53 11.39 -31.58
N ALA A 31 -4.59 11.65 -30.82
CA ALA A 31 -5.77 12.35 -31.31
C ALA A 31 -5.73 13.89 -31.13
N VAL A 32 -5.30 14.57 -32.21
CA VAL A 32 -5.77 15.87 -32.75
C VAL A 32 -5.27 17.18 -32.11
N GLU A 33 -4.53 17.92 -32.93
CA GLU A 33 -4.35 19.37 -32.92
C GLU A 33 -5.70 20.11 -32.82
N LYS A 34 -5.95 20.78 -31.69
CA LYS A 34 -6.74 22.01 -31.70
C LYS A 34 -5.87 23.15 -31.19
N GLU A 35 -5.64 24.11 -32.07
CA GLU A 35 -5.01 25.39 -31.78
C GLU A 35 -5.75 26.11 -30.66
N GLY A 36 -4.99 26.66 -29.71
CA GLY A 36 -5.46 27.64 -28.75
C GLY A 36 -6.02 27.07 -27.45
N GLU A 37 -5.13 26.68 -26.54
CA GLU A 37 -5.24 27.05 -25.11
C GLU A 37 -4.00 26.57 -24.33
N THR A 38 -3.26 27.54 -23.79
CA THR A 38 -2.08 27.35 -22.95
C THR A 38 -2.48 27.37 -21.48
N ARG A 39 -2.36 26.24 -20.78
CA ARG A 39 -1.82 26.05 -19.40
C ARG A 39 -2.21 24.66 -18.85
N GLY A 40 -1.21 23.92 -18.36
CA GLY A 40 -1.38 22.69 -17.57
C GLY A 40 -1.11 21.37 -18.31
N VAL A 41 -0.04 20.69 -17.91
CA VAL A 41 0.32 19.25 -18.12
C VAL A 41 -0.02 18.65 -19.50
N LYS A 42 0.46 19.26 -20.59
CA LYS A 42 0.61 18.60 -21.90
C LYS A 42 1.97 17.91 -21.99
N GLY A 43 2.10 16.72 -21.37
CA GLY A 43 3.39 16.08 -21.12
C GLY A 43 3.82 14.93 -22.04
N LEU A 44 2.95 14.36 -22.88
CA LEU A 44 3.30 13.16 -23.66
C LEU A 44 3.43 13.42 -25.17
N LEU A 45 2.60 14.27 -25.77
CA LEU A 45 2.74 14.63 -27.20
C LEU A 45 3.86 15.66 -27.46
N HIS A 46 4.02 16.69 -26.61
CA HIS A 46 5.10 17.67 -26.74
C HIS A 46 6.49 17.04 -26.56
N LYS A 47 6.59 15.98 -25.73
CA LYS A 47 7.83 15.23 -25.52
C LYS A 47 8.33 14.53 -26.78
N PHE A 48 7.53 14.36 -27.83
CA PHE A 48 7.95 13.70 -29.07
C PHE A 48 8.11 14.68 -30.24
N GLN A 49 7.31 15.75 -30.29
CA GLN A 49 7.44 16.76 -31.34
C GLN A 49 8.72 17.61 -31.20
N ASP A 50 9.14 17.92 -29.96
CA ASP A 50 10.27 18.82 -29.67
C ASP A 50 11.58 18.11 -29.26
N LEU A 51 11.70 16.79 -29.47
CA LEU A 51 12.93 16.05 -29.16
C LEU A 51 14.11 16.55 -29.99
N LYS A 52 15.26 16.70 -29.33
CA LYS A 52 16.54 16.90 -30.03
C LYS A 52 16.84 15.68 -30.91
N ALA A 53 17.62 15.87 -31.97
CA ALA A 53 17.96 14.80 -32.90
C ALA A 53 18.55 13.55 -32.20
N GLU A 54 19.35 13.76 -31.15
CA GLU A 54 19.95 12.71 -30.33
C GLU A 54 18.90 11.89 -29.56
N GLU A 55 17.88 12.54 -28.98
CA GLU A 55 16.80 11.89 -28.24
C GLU A 55 15.84 11.13 -29.17
N LYS A 56 15.66 11.63 -30.41
CA LYS A 56 14.92 10.93 -31.48
C LYS A 56 15.63 9.64 -31.89
N GLU A 57 16.95 9.68 -31.99
CA GLU A 57 17.77 8.51 -32.35
C GLU A 57 17.81 7.48 -31.21
N GLU A 58 17.89 7.93 -29.95
CA GLU A 58 17.83 7.06 -28.78
C GLU A 58 16.48 6.36 -28.63
N THR A 59 15.37 7.11 -28.71
CA THR A 59 14.01 6.56 -28.66
C THR A 59 13.80 5.51 -29.75
N LEU A 60 14.25 5.78 -30.96
CA LEU A 60 14.15 4.81 -32.04
C LEU A 60 15.03 3.58 -31.82
N SER A 61 16.24 3.76 -31.28
CA SER A 61 17.08 2.62 -30.89
C SER A 61 16.38 1.75 -29.85
N ALA A 62 15.59 2.34 -28.95
CA ALA A 62 14.78 1.61 -27.98
C ALA A 62 13.65 0.83 -28.68
N VAL A 63 12.85 1.48 -29.54
CA VAL A 63 11.76 0.83 -30.33
C VAL A 63 12.27 -0.35 -31.16
N LYS A 64 13.40 -0.18 -31.86
CA LYS A 64 14.05 -1.28 -32.61
C LYS A 64 14.56 -2.37 -31.69
N GLY A 65 15.11 -1.99 -30.54
CA GLY A 65 15.52 -2.91 -29.49
C GLY A 65 14.36 -3.80 -29.04
N THR A 66 13.20 -3.20 -28.78
CA THR A 66 11.97 -3.86 -28.36
C THR A 66 11.52 -4.94 -29.37
N PHE A 67 11.26 -4.57 -30.63
CA PHE A 67 10.81 -5.56 -31.63
C PHE A 67 11.86 -6.66 -31.88
N LYS A 68 13.15 -6.31 -31.85
CA LYS A 68 14.23 -7.28 -32.02
C LYS A 68 14.31 -8.26 -30.86
N THR A 69 14.10 -7.81 -29.62
CA THR A 69 14.09 -8.68 -28.44
C THR A 69 12.91 -9.64 -28.49
N VAL A 70 11.72 -9.18 -28.85
CA VAL A 70 10.55 -10.07 -29.08
C VAL A 70 10.83 -11.09 -30.18
N HIS A 71 11.45 -10.66 -31.29
CA HIS A 71 11.80 -11.58 -32.38
C HIS A 71 12.79 -12.66 -31.93
N LYS A 72 13.87 -12.28 -31.21
CA LYS A 72 14.82 -13.24 -30.62
C LYS A 72 14.14 -14.21 -29.67
N TYR A 73 13.15 -13.76 -28.90
CA TYR A 73 12.39 -14.63 -28.01
C TYR A 73 11.57 -15.66 -28.81
N LEU A 74 10.85 -15.25 -29.85
CA LEU A 74 10.12 -16.20 -30.72
C LEU A 74 11.07 -17.19 -31.41
N GLU A 75 12.26 -16.75 -31.82
CA GLU A 75 13.32 -17.64 -32.33
C GLU A 75 13.77 -18.67 -31.28
N HIS A 76 13.92 -18.24 -30.03
CA HIS A 76 14.28 -19.11 -28.90
C HIS A 76 13.22 -20.18 -28.66
N VAL A 77 11.95 -19.79 -28.49
CA VAL A 77 10.84 -20.72 -28.26
C VAL A 77 10.71 -21.70 -29.43
N TYR A 78 10.85 -21.21 -30.67
CA TYR A 78 10.78 -22.08 -31.86
C TYR A 78 11.93 -23.10 -31.97
N THR A 79 13.09 -22.79 -31.40
CA THR A 79 14.29 -23.64 -31.54
C THR A 79 14.51 -24.55 -30.34
N LYS A 80 14.24 -24.09 -29.12
CA LYS A 80 14.48 -24.82 -27.88
C LYS A 80 13.24 -25.46 -27.27
N ASP A 81 12.08 -24.82 -27.39
CA ASP A 81 10.84 -25.23 -26.69
C ASP A 81 9.74 -25.65 -27.66
N ARG A 82 10.11 -26.40 -28.70
CA ARG A 82 9.21 -26.79 -29.80
C ARG A 82 7.94 -27.53 -29.36
N GLU A 83 8.01 -28.28 -28.27
CA GLU A 83 6.86 -29.02 -27.74
C GLU A 83 5.91 -28.10 -26.97
N GLN A 84 6.41 -27.05 -26.33
CA GLN A 84 5.61 -26.03 -25.64
C GLN A 84 4.80 -25.17 -26.62
N LEU A 85 5.17 -25.09 -27.91
CA LEU A 85 4.33 -24.43 -28.91
C LEU A 85 2.96 -25.12 -29.14
N LYS A 86 2.78 -26.35 -28.66
CA LYS A 86 1.48 -27.04 -28.63
C LYS A 86 0.71 -26.78 -27.35
N ASP A 87 1.37 -26.30 -26.30
CA ASP A 87 0.72 -25.93 -25.06
C ASP A 87 -0.21 -24.73 -25.28
N ARG A 88 -1.42 -24.82 -24.71
CA ARG A 88 -2.47 -23.83 -24.95
C ARG A 88 -2.14 -22.50 -24.30
N ASP A 89 -1.53 -22.52 -23.13
CA ASP A 89 -1.17 -21.32 -22.42
C ASP A 89 -0.03 -20.63 -23.17
N MET A 90 1.03 -21.34 -23.54
CA MET A 90 2.10 -20.78 -24.40
C MET A 90 1.61 -20.14 -25.71
N GLN A 91 0.62 -20.74 -26.38
CA GLN A 91 0.01 -20.13 -27.56
C GLN A 91 -0.71 -18.81 -27.25
N ARG A 92 -1.41 -18.72 -26.11
CA ARG A 92 -2.08 -17.48 -25.65
C ARG A 92 -1.07 -16.37 -25.37
N GLY A 93 0.00 -16.66 -24.64
CA GLY A 93 1.04 -15.66 -24.33
C GLY A 93 1.71 -15.09 -25.57
N ILE A 94 2.07 -15.95 -26.53
CA ILE A 94 2.68 -15.50 -27.79
C ILE A 94 1.70 -14.67 -28.63
N LYS A 95 0.42 -15.03 -28.67
CA LYS A 95 -0.60 -14.20 -29.34
C LYS A 95 -0.72 -12.83 -28.67
N ALA A 96 -0.72 -12.79 -27.34
CA ALA A 96 -0.83 -11.56 -26.57
C ALA A 96 0.28 -10.54 -26.90
N ILE A 97 1.55 -10.98 -26.93
CA ILE A 97 2.66 -10.10 -27.33
C ILE A 97 2.49 -9.61 -28.77
N MET A 98 2.08 -10.50 -29.69
CA MET A 98 1.97 -10.13 -31.11
C MET A 98 0.84 -9.11 -31.34
N ILE A 99 -0.23 -9.19 -30.56
CA ILE A 99 -1.29 -8.17 -30.52
C ILE A 99 -0.71 -6.84 -30.03
N LEU A 100 -0.01 -6.81 -28.88
CA LEU A 100 0.64 -5.61 -28.37
C LEU A 100 1.66 -5.02 -29.37
N ALA A 101 2.41 -5.88 -30.07
CA ALA A 101 3.39 -5.47 -31.07
C ALA A 101 2.72 -4.82 -32.30
N ASP A 102 1.58 -5.35 -32.75
CA ASP A 102 0.80 -4.78 -33.83
C ASP A 102 0.18 -3.44 -33.41
N GLU A 103 -0.40 -3.35 -32.21
CA GLU A 103 -1.00 -2.11 -31.68
C GLU A 103 0.04 -1.00 -31.45
N ALA A 104 1.20 -1.34 -30.89
CA ALA A 104 2.33 -0.42 -30.73
C ALA A 104 2.82 0.13 -32.09
N ALA A 105 2.95 -0.74 -33.10
CA ALA A 105 3.34 -0.33 -34.44
C ALA A 105 2.31 0.61 -35.07
N ASP A 106 1.01 0.29 -34.97
CA ASP A 106 -0.08 1.10 -35.51
C ASP A 106 -0.19 2.48 -34.83
N LYS A 107 0.06 2.55 -33.52
CA LYS A 107 0.07 3.81 -32.76
C LYS A 107 1.28 4.67 -33.09
N LEU A 108 2.47 4.08 -33.15
CA LEU A 108 3.69 4.81 -33.54
C LEU A 108 3.66 5.26 -35.01
N ASP A 109 2.99 4.50 -35.89
CA ASP A 109 2.73 4.91 -37.28
C ASP A 109 1.92 6.19 -37.37
N LYS A 110 1.02 6.46 -36.42
CA LYS A 110 0.26 7.72 -36.37
C LYS A 110 1.15 8.90 -35.92
N CYS A 111 2.23 8.63 -35.18
CA CYS A 111 3.23 9.61 -34.74
C CYS A 111 4.33 9.91 -35.80
N THR A 112 3.95 10.03 -37.09
CA THR A 112 4.90 10.15 -38.22
C THR A 112 5.84 11.37 -38.19
N SER A 113 5.55 12.44 -37.44
CA SER A 113 6.45 13.61 -37.34
C SER A 113 7.78 13.29 -36.63
N LEU A 114 7.84 12.23 -35.82
CA LEU A 114 9.07 11.71 -35.22
C LEU A 114 10.01 11.04 -36.24
N PHE A 115 9.43 10.38 -37.25
CA PHE A 115 10.16 9.45 -38.13
C PHE A 115 10.45 10.02 -39.52
N LYS A 116 9.78 11.11 -39.93
CA LYS A 116 9.90 11.73 -41.25
C LYS A 116 11.27 12.34 -41.58
N HIS A 117 12.06 12.74 -40.57
CA HIS A 117 13.35 13.39 -40.81
C HIS A 117 14.56 12.45 -40.72
N THR A 118 14.37 11.23 -40.20
CA THR A 118 15.48 10.31 -39.89
C THR A 118 15.50 9.05 -40.77
N TYR A 119 14.39 8.70 -41.45
CA TYR A 119 14.29 7.50 -42.31
C TYR A 119 13.60 7.77 -43.66
N ARG A 120 13.95 6.98 -44.68
CA ARG A 120 13.21 6.93 -45.96
C ARG A 120 11.83 6.26 -45.84
N GLU A 121 11.63 5.42 -44.83
CA GLU A 121 10.46 4.54 -44.68
C GLU A 121 9.27 5.19 -43.95
N GLY A 122 9.44 6.31 -43.25
CA GLY A 122 8.35 7.16 -42.73
C GLY A 122 7.38 6.57 -41.69
N LYS A 123 7.34 5.24 -41.51
CA LYS A 123 6.42 4.46 -40.64
C LYS A 123 7.17 3.36 -39.89
N VAL A 124 6.78 3.09 -38.65
CA VAL A 124 7.29 2.01 -37.81
C VAL A 124 6.88 0.63 -38.36
N SER A 125 5.69 0.49 -38.94
CA SER A 125 5.28 -0.74 -39.62
C SER A 125 6.17 -1.11 -40.82
N GLU A 126 6.96 -0.15 -41.32
CA GLU A 126 7.85 -0.34 -42.45
C GLU A 126 9.29 -0.72 -42.07
N ILE A 127 9.66 -0.60 -40.79
CA ILE A 127 11.02 -0.92 -40.33
C ILE A 127 11.29 -2.43 -40.41
N LYS A 128 12.56 -2.76 -40.66
CA LYS A 128 13.00 -4.15 -40.83
C LYS A 128 12.70 -5.00 -39.59
N GLU A 129 12.97 -4.49 -38.40
CA GLU A 129 12.84 -5.24 -37.14
C GLU A 129 11.41 -5.74 -36.90
N TYR A 130 10.40 -4.90 -37.15
CA TYR A 130 8.98 -5.28 -37.03
C TYR A 130 8.54 -6.20 -38.17
N LYS A 131 8.95 -5.93 -39.42
CA LYS A 131 8.64 -6.81 -40.57
C LYS A 131 9.22 -8.22 -40.40
N ASP A 132 10.44 -8.32 -39.90
CA ASP A 132 11.11 -9.59 -39.62
C ASP A 132 10.35 -10.35 -38.52
N LEU A 133 9.99 -9.68 -37.41
CA LEU A 133 9.16 -10.25 -36.34
C LEU A 133 7.83 -10.81 -36.87
N LYS A 134 7.05 -9.99 -37.58
CA LYS A 134 5.73 -10.36 -38.11
C LYS A 134 5.82 -11.49 -39.13
N THR A 135 6.85 -11.47 -39.98
CA THR A 135 7.09 -12.53 -40.96
C THR A 135 7.46 -13.84 -40.28
N TYR A 136 8.31 -13.79 -39.26
CA TYR A 136 8.74 -14.95 -38.50
C TYR A 136 7.55 -15.61 -37.77
N PHE A 137 6.76 -14.81 -37.05
CA PHE A 137 5.56 -15.28 -36.36
C PHE A 137 4.59 -16.00 -37.32
N LYS A 138 4.21 -15.36 -38.44
CA LYS A 138 3.28 -15.94 -39.42
C LYS A 138 3.80 -17.20 -40.10
N LYS A 139 5.10 -17.23 -40.46
CA LYS A 139 5.66 -18.34 -41.24
C LYS A 139 6.04 -19.55 -40.40
N ASN A 140 6.53 -19.32 -39.18
CA ASN A 140 7.19 -20.35 -38.38
C ASN A 140 6.40 -20.74 -37.12
N ILE A 141 5.78 -19.77 -36.44
CA ILE A 141 5.07 -20.00 -35.16
C ILE A 141 3.60 -20.38 -35.41
N LEU A 142 2.84 -19.53 -36.12
CA LEU A 142 1.39 -19.67 -36.27
C LEU A 142 0.95 -21.00 -36.90
N LYS A 143 1.76 -21.56 -37.80
CA LYS A 143 1.50 -22.86 -38.45
C LYS A 143 1.55 -24.07 -37.51
N ARG A 144 2.05 -23.87 -36.28
CA ARG A 144 2.24 -24.94 -35.29
C ARG A 144 1.24 -24.87 -34.15
N PHE A 145 0.39 -23.84 -34.11
CA PHE A 145 -0.67 -23.75 -33.14
C PHE A 145 -1.75 -24.78 -33.49
N GLU A 146 -2.33 -25.42 -32.47
CA GLU A 146 -3.46 -26.32 -32.69
C GLU A 146 -4.72 -25.48 -32.91
N GLU A 147 -5.40 -25.67 -34.05
CA GLU A 147 -6.69 -25.03 -34.32
C GLU A 147 -7.75 -25.57 -33.37
N VAL A 148 -8.02 -24.87 -32.27
CA VAL A 148 -9.37 -24.67 -31.73
C VAL A 148 -9.35 -23.37 -30.95
N LEU A 149 -10.28 -22.46 -31.22
CA LEU A 149 -10.87 -21.55 -30.21
C LEU A 149 -12.04 -20.75 -30.84
N VAL A 150 -13.09 -21.48 -31.23
CA VAL A 150 -14.40 -20.91 -31.63
C VAL A 150 -15.08 -20.18 -30.46
N SER A 151 -14.62 -20.40 -29.21
CA SER A 151 -15.12 -19.71 -28.02
C SER A 151 -14.43 -18.37 -27.71
N GLU A 152 -13.19 -18.14 -28.14
CA GLU A 152 -12.49 -16.86 -27.92
C GLU A 152 -12.84 -15.81 -28.97
N ALA A 153 -13.15 -16.21 -30.21
CA ALA A 153 -13.66 -15.29 -31.23
C ALA A 153 -14.92 -14.53 -30.76
N LYS A 154 -15.73 -15.15 -29.88
CA LYS A 154 -16.88 -14.49 -29.24
C LYS A 154 -16.50 -13.46 -28.19
N TRP A 155 -15.39 -13.65 -27.48
CA TRP A 155 -14.92 -12.72 -26.43
C TRP A 155 -14.13 -11.56 -27.03
N GLU A 156 -13.36 -11.82 -28.09
CA GLU A 156 -12.72 -10.79 -28.93
C GLU A 156 -13.77 -9.94 -29.69
N GLU A 157 -14.88 -10.53 -30.16
CA GLU A 157 -16.01 -9.79 -30.76
C GLU A 157 -16.86 -9.02 -29.73
N GLU A 158 -17.04 -9.53 -28.49
CA GLU A 158 -17.80 -8.81 -27.44
C GLU A 158 -17.13 -7.51 -26.97
N TRP A 159 -15.81 -7.37 -27.20
CA TRP A 159 -15.02 -6.22 -26.75
C TRP A 159 -14.34 -5.47 -27.90
N ALA A 160 -14.59 -5.87 -29.16
CA ALA A 160 -14.15 -5.17 -30.35
C ALA A 160 -14.98 -3.90 -30.59
N VAL A 161 -14.33 -2.76 -30.27
CA VAL A 161 -14.60 -1.39 -30.77
C VAL A 161 -15.80 -0.64 -30.19
N GLU A 162 -15.51 0.38 -29.37
CA GLU A 162 -15.63 1.81 -29.75
C GLU A 162 -14.78 2.65 -28.76
N ASP A 163 -13.90 3.49 -29.30
CA ASP A 163 -13.15 4.50 -28.53
C ASP A 163 -14.12 5.56 -28.02
N GLU A 164 -14.75 5.33 -26.86
CA GLU A 164 -15.23 6.46 -26.08
C GLU A 164 -14.01 7.20 -25.55
N LYS A 165 -13.74 8.36 -26.16
CA LYS A 165 -12.83 9.38 -25.63
C LYS A 165 -13.35 9.85 -24.28
N ILE A 166 -13.05 9.12 -23.23
CA ILE A 166 -13.30 9.56 -21.86
C ILE A 166 -12.18 10.54 -21.52
N ASP A 167 -12.58 11.73 -21.07
CA ASP A 167 -11.73 12.80 -20.55
C ASP A 167 -11.07 12.35 -19.23
N ILE A 168 -10.09 11.43 -19.34
CA ILE A 168 -9.23 10.92 -18.27
C ILE A 168 -7.92 11.76 -18.23
N GLU A 169 -7.81 12.78 -19.10
CA GLU A 169 -6.54 13.45 -19.41
C GLU A 169 -5.83 14.07 -18.19
N ARG A 170 -6.54 14.38 -17.10
CA ARG A 170 -5.96 15.04 -15.91
C ARG A 170 -5.83 14.20 -14.64
N GLN A 171 -6.62 13.12 -14.44
CA GLN A 171 -6.87 12.58 -13.08
C GLN A 171 -7.08 11.04 -12.99
N GLY A 172 -6.65 10.23 -13.96
CA GLY A 172 -6.83 8.76 -13.87
C GLY A 172 -5.59 7.94 -14.25
N LEU A 173 -5.71 6.61 -14.10
CA LEU A 173 -4.68 5.63 -14.45
C LEU A 173 -4.56 5.53 -15.97
N LYS A 174 -3.39 5.90 -16.49
CA LYS A 174 -3.17 6.08 -17.93
C LYS A 174 -2.47 4.91 -18.59
N ASP A 175 -1.55 4.29 -17.87
CA ASP A 175 -0.62 3.32 -18.42
C ASP A 175 -0.29 2.19 -17.44
N LEU A 176 0.24 1.10 -18.01
CA LEU A 176 0.66 -0.07 -17.25
C LEU A 176 1.78 0.24 -16.23
N GLU A 177 2.62 1.24 -16.50
CA GLU A 177 3.69 1.67 -15.61
C GLU A 177 3.15 2.25 -14.29
N MET A 178 2.10 3.07 -14.35
CA MET A 178 1.41 3.57 -13.15
C MET A 178 0.85 2.42 -12.32
N VAL A 179 0.38 1.37 -12.99
CA VAL A 179 -0.18 0.18 -12.37
C VAL A 179 0.90 -0.67 -11.69
N LYS A 180 2.01 -0.93 -12.39
CA LYS A 180 3.17 -1.65 -11.83
C LYS A 180 3.81 -0.94 -10.64
N ARG A 181 3.78 0.40 -10.62
CA ARG A 181 4.24 1.20 -9.48
C ARG A 181 3.34 1.08 -8.24
N ASP A 182 2.12 0.59 -8.40
CA ASP A 182 1.19 0.28 -7.31
C ASP A 182 0.91 1.45 -6.35
N LYS A 183 0.85 2.69 -6.85
CA LYS A 183 0.69 3.90 -6.02
C LYS A 183 -0.74 4.38 -5.88
N GLU A 184 -1.57 4.16 -6.90
CA GLU A 184 -2.93 4.73 -7.02
C GLU A 184 -3.96 3.64 -7.32
N TYR A 185 -3.69 2.41 -6.89
CA TYR A 185 -4.53 1.25 -7.18
C TYR A 185 -5.95 1.36 -6.58
N GLU A 186 -6.17 2.21 -5.58
CA GLU A 186 -7.49 2.54 -5.05
C GLU A 186 -8.43 3.12 -6.13
N LEU A 187 -7.87 3.77 -7.15
CA LEU A 187 -8.61 4.34 -8.28
C LEU A 187 -9.25 3.26 -9.16
N PHE A 188 -8.82 2.00 -9.07
CA PHE A 188 -9.57 0.92 -9.68
C PHE A 188 -10.95 0.77 -8.99
N TYR A 189 -11.03 0.92 -7.67
CA TYR A 189 -12.27 0.70 -6.90
C TYR A 189 -13.16 1.94 -6.81
N ILE A 190 -12.57 3.14 -6.82
CA ILE A 190 -13.30 4.39 -6.64
C ILE A 190 -13.85 4.88 -7.99
N ARG A 191 -15.05 5.47 -7.98
CA ARG A 191 -15.66 6.11 -9.15
C ARG A 191 -15.49 7.63 -9.12
N LYS A 192 -15.50 8.25 -10.29
CA LYS A 192 -15.65 9.71 -10.43
C LYS A 192 -17.04 10.15 -9.97
N ASP A 193 -17.25 11.46 -9.83
CA ASP A 193 -18.57 12.02 -9.47
C ASP A 193 -19.67 11.70 -10.49
N ASP A 194 -19.31 11.56 -11.76
CA ASP A 194 -20.23 11.14 -12.84
C ASP A 194 -20.47 9.62 -12.88
N GLY A 195 -19.90 8.87 -11.92
CA GLY A 195 -19.99 7.42 -11.81
C GLY A 195 -19.04 6.63 -12.72
N LYS A 196 -18.23 7.30 -13.56
CA LYS A 196 -17.27 6.64 -14.46
C LYS A 196 -16.01 6.17 -13.71
N PRO A 197 -15.32 5.13 -14.20
CA PRO A 197 -14.05 4.69 -13.63
C PRO A 197 -12.90 5.68 -13.91
N PHE A 198 -11.82 5.55 -13.13
CA PHE A 198 -10.56 6.30 -13.33
C PHE A 198 -9.57 5.62 -14.29
N PHE A 199 -9.94 4.50 -14.90
CA PHE A 199 -9.15 3.78 -15.89
C PHE A 199 -9.98 3.55 -17.16
N ASN A 200 -9.31 3.36 -18.28
CA ASN A 200 -9.96 3.00 -19.54
C ASN A 200 -9.96 1.46 -19.74
N ARG A 201 -10.79 0.97 -20.67
CA ARG A 201 -10.87 -0.47 -20.99
C ARG A 201 -9.59 -1.01 -21.63
N ASN A 202 -8.84 -0.16 -22.35
CA ASN A 202 -7.58 -0.55 -22.99
C ASN A 202 -6.51 -0.93 -21.96
N LEU A 203 -6.40 -0.18 -20.87
CA LEU A 203 -5.49 -0.49 -19.76
C LEU A 203 -5.80 -1.85 -19.14
N LEU A 204 -7.08 -2.19 -18.94
CA LEU A 204 -7.46 -3.52 -18.44
C LEU A 204 -7.07 -4.64 -19.39
N ARG A 205 -7.28 -4.41 -20.69
CA ARG A 205 -6.88 -5.37 -21.73
C ARG A 205 -5.37 -5.57 -21.71
N HIS A 206 -4.58 -4.50 -21.61
CA HIS A 206 -3.13 -4.60 -21.53
C HIS A 206 -2.64 -5.28 -20.25
N ILE A 207 -3.23 -4.95 -19.09
CA ILE A 207 -2.93 -5.66 -17.82
C ILE A 207 -3.11 -7.17 -18.02
N LYS A 208 -4.24 -7.60 -18.59
CA LYS A 208 -4.51 -9.02 -18.84
C LYS A 208 -3.52 -9.63 -19.84
N LEU A 209 -3.22 -8.95 -20.96
CA LEU A 209 -2.28 -9.45 -21.96
C LEU A 209 -0.87 -9.63 -21.39
N VAL A 210 -0.44 -8.72 -20.51
CA VAL A 210 0.86 -8.82 -19.83
C VAL A 210 0.85 -9.89 -18.75
N SER A 211 -0.19 -9.98 -17.93
CA SER A 211 -0.31 -11.03 -16.91
C SER A 211 -0.40 -12.43 -17.51
N ASP A 212 -1.20 -12.64 -18.57
CA ASP A 212 -1.28 -13.91 -19.29
C ASP A 212 0.12 -14.30 -19.79
N PHE A 213 0.89 -13.34 -20.30
CA PHE A 213 2.26 -13.56 -20.78
C PHE A 213 3.27 -13.87 -19.66
N ASP A 214 3.22 -13.11 -18.56
CA ASP A 214 4.06 -13.30 -17.37
C ASP A 214 3.90 -14.72 -16.80
N GLU A 215 2.66 -15.22 -16.69
CA GLU A 215 2.34 -16.56 -16.16
C GLU A 215 3.00 -17.68 -16.98
N ILE A 216 3.16 -17.48 -18.29
CA ILE A 216 3.64 -18.48 -19.25
C ILE A 216 5.16 -18.48 -19.38
N ILE A 217 5.77 -17.30 -19.50
CA ILE A 217 7.23 -17.15 -19.67
C ILE A 217 7.98 -17.66 -18.46
N MET A 218 7.35 -17.56 -17.28
CA MET A 218 8.00 -17.72 -16.00
C MET A 218 7.78 -19.10 -15.40
N GLY A 219 7.72 -20.14 -16.24
CA GLY A 219 7.93 -21.54 -15.85
C GLY A 219 9.35 -21.78 -15.32
N PHE A 220 9.72 -21.08 -14.24
CA PHE A 220 11.02 -21.06 -13.60
C PHE A 220 11.33 -22.41 -12.95
N GLU A 221 12.62 -22.72 -12.89
CA GLU A 221 13.20 -23.73 -12.02
C GLU A 221 13.04 -23.30 -10.56
N GLY A 222 11.89 -23.58 -9.93
CA GLY A 222 11.67 -23.33 -8.50
C GLY A 222 10.19 -23.12 -8.12
N GLU A 223 9.90 -23.13 -6.81
CA GLU A 223 8.58 -22.81 -6.27
C GLU A 223 8.41 -21.28 -6.17
N ASP A 224 7.37 -20.72 -6.82
CA ASP A 224 7.02 -19.30 -6.74
C ASP A 224 6.82 -18.90 -5.26
N PRO A 225 7.63 -17.98 -4.72
CA PRO A 225 7.53 -17.53 -3.34
C PRO A 225 6.15 -16.93 -3.03
N LEU A 226 5.47 -16.31 -3.99
CA LEU A 226 4.18 -15.64 -3.75
C LEU A 226 3.05 -16.65 -3.53
N LEU A 227 3.11 -17.85 -4.12
CA LEU A 227 2.09 -18.89 -3.90
C LEU A 227 2.01 -19.30 -2.42
N ARG A 228 3.13 -19.28 -1.71
CA ARG A 228 3.20 -19.62 -0.28
C ARG A 228 2.50 -18.59 0.60
N ILE A 229 2.34 -17.33 0.14
CA ILE A 229 1.65 -16.29 0.90
C ILE A 229 0.20 -16.68 1.19
N ASN A 230 -0.49 -17.32 0.23
CA ASN A 230 -1.88 -17.76 0.43
C ASN A 230 -2.02 -18.80 1.55
N ILE A 231 -1.05 -19.72 1.67
CA ILE A 231 -1.02 -20.70 2.77
C ILE A 231 -0.81 -19.99 4.11
N LEU A 232 0.13 -19.04 4.16
CA LEU A 232 0.44 -18.27 5.37
C LEU A 232 -0.75 -17.42 5.81
N LEU A 233 -1.45 -16.77 4.88
CA LEU A 233 -2.67 -16.01 5.14
C LEU A 233 -3.79 -16.90 5.69
N ASP A 234 -3.89 -18.15 5.25
CA ASP A 234 -4.89 -19.10 5.75
C ASP A 234 -4.60 -19.58 7.16
N HIS A 235 -3.32 -19.80 7.48
CA HIS A 235 -2.86 -20.06 8.85
C HIS A 235 -3.10 -18.86 9.77
N GLU A 236 -2.79 -17.66 9.30
CA GLU A 236 -3.03 -16.42 10.02
C GLU A 236 -4.53 -16.24 10.28
N ALA A 237 -5.39 -16.45 9.27
CA ALA A 237 -6.84 -16.35 9.43
C ALA A 237 -7.39 -17.30 10.50
N GLN A 238 -6.88 -18.54 10.59
CA GLN A 238 -7.26 -19.43 11.69
C GLN A 238 -6.83 -18.86 13.04
N SER A 239 -5.59 -18.36 13.16
CA SER A 239 -5.10 -17.78 14.41
C SER A 239 -5.94 -16.59 14.85
N ILE A 240 -6.27 -15.70 13.92
CA ILE A 240 -7.13 -14.55 14.16
C ILE A 240 -8.49 -15.02 14.69
N ALA A 241 -9.10 -16.03 14.04
CA ALA A 241 -10.37 -16.58 14.49
C ALA A 241 -10.28 -17.16 15.91
N GLU A 242 -9.20 -17.89 16.23
CA GLU A 242 -8.94 -18.44 17.57
C GLU A 242 -8.82 -17.34 18.64
N GLU A 243 -8.07 -16.28 18.35
CA GLU A 243 -7.88 -15.14 19.24
C GLU A 243 -9.20 -14.37 19.46
N ILE A 244 -9.96 -14.11 18.40
CA ILE A 244 -11.27 -13.46 18.49
C ILE A 244 -12.22 -14.29 19.37
N ARG A 245 -12.29 -15.61 19.13
CA ARG A 245 -13.14 -16.51 19.89
C ARG A 245 -12.77 -16.53 21.38
N GLU A 246 -11.49 -16.61 21.70
CA GLU A 246 -11.06 -16.63 23.11
C GLU A 246 -11.28 -15.27 23.78
N SER A 247 -11.04 -14.16 23.08
CA SER A 247 -11.27 -12.81 23.61
C SER A 247 -12.73 -12.49 23.89
N ALA A 248 -13.67 -13.10 23.16
CA ALA A 248 -15.11 -12.86 23.29
C ALA A 248 -15.85 -14.04 23.96
N LYS A 249 -15.12 -14.92 24.66
CA LYS A 249 -15.64 -16.19 25.19
C LYS A 249 -16.76 -16.02 26.21
N ALA A 250 -16.67 -15.00 27.06
CA ALA A 250 -17.69 -14.73 28.07
C ALA A 250 -19.00 -14.27 27.40
N GLU A 251 -18.89 -13.29 26.50
CA GLU A 251 -20.01 -12.74 25.74
C GLU A 251 -20.66 -13.79 24.82
N LEU A 252 -19.84 -14.70 24.26
CA LEU A 252 -20.31 -15.87 23.53
C LEU A 252 -21.18 -16.77 24.42
N GLY A 253 -20.73 -17.06 25.63
CA GLY A 253 -21.48 -17.86 26.60
C GLY A 253 -22.83 -17.23 26.96
N ASP A 254 -22.83 -15.93 27.23
CA ASP A 254 -24.05 -15.17 27.56
C ASP A 254 -25.05 -15.16 26.40
N PHE A 255 -24.57 -14.97 25.16
CA PHE A 255 -25.42 -15.03 23.97
C PHE A 255 -26.06 -16.42 23.79
N TYR A 256 -25.26 -17.49 23.87
CA TYR A 256 -25.76 -18.85 23.63
C TYR A 256 -26.70 -19.37 24.71
N ALA A 257 -26.69 -18.78 25.92
CA ALA A 257 -27.63 -19.14 26.98
C ALA A 257 -29.09 -19.02 26.53
N ASP A 258 -29.40 -17.96 25.76
CA ASP A 258 -30.77 -17.65 25.34
C ASP A 258 -31.00 -17.75 23.81
N ALA A 259 -29.95 -17.61 22.98
CA ALA A 259 -30.08 -17.48 21.51
C ALA A 259 -30.87 -18.61 20.84
N LEU A 260 -30.74 -19.87 21.30
CA LEU A 260 -31.41 -21.01 20.67
C LEU A 260 -32.94 -20.94 20.77
N HIS A 261 -33.48 -20.31 21.81
CA HIS A 261 -34.91 -20.11 22.00
C HIS A 261 -35.48 -19.02 21.07
N HIS A 262 -34.61 -18.17 20.52
CA HIS A 262 -34.96 -16.99 19.73
C HIS A 262 -34.44 -17.06 18.29
N LYS A 263 -34.16 -18.26 17.77
CA LYS A 263 -33.58 -18.45 16.42
C LYS A 263 -34.40 -17.85 15.26
N GLU A 264 -35.70 -17.65 15.47
CA GLU A 264 -36.62 -17.02 14.49
C GLU A 264 -36.44 -15.49 14.42
N VAL A 265 -35.78 -14.89 15.40
CA VAL A 265 -35.46 -13.46 15.39
C VAL A 265 -34.32 -13.20 14.38
N PRO A 266 -34.50 -12.31 13.39
CA PRO A 266 -33.54 -12.14 12.29
C PRO A 266 -32.10 -11.83 12.75
N ILE A 267 -31.92 -10.87 13.67
CA ILE A 267 -30.58 -10.56 14.20
C ILE A 267 -29.95 -11.74 14.95
N VAL A 268 -30.73 -12.55 15.68
CA VAL A 268 -30.22 -13.76 16.35
C VAL A 268 -29.77 -14.80 15.33
N SER A 269 -30.56 -15.00 14.27
CA SER A 269 -30.18 -15.88 13.16
C SER A 269 -28.89 -15.43 12.46
N ALA A 270 -28.73 -14.13 12.25
CA ALA A 270 -27.51 -13.56 11.67
C ALA A 270 -26.30 -13.74 12.61
N MET A 271 -26.47 -13.48 13.91
CA MET A 271 -25.45 -13.71 14.93
C MET A 271 -25.02 -15.19 14.97
N LEU A 272 -25.95 -16.14 14.87
CA LEU A 272 -25.64 -17.57 14.80
C LEU A 272 -24.81 -17.95 13.55
N LYS A 273 -25.06 -17.32 12.40
CA LYS A 273 -24.24 -17.51 11.19
C LYS A 273 -22.83 -16.94 11.38
N MET A 274 -22.74 -15.74 11.93
CA MET A 274 -21.46 -15.09 12.25
C MET A 274 -20.62 -15.98 13.17
N THR A 275 -21.16 -16.42 14.31
CA THR A 275 -20.45 -17.27 15.27
C THR A 275 -20.10 -18.63 14.67
N MET A 276 -20.97 -19.24 13.86
CA MET A 276 -20.66 -20.50 13.17
C MET A 276 -19.50 -20.34 12.18
N SER A 277 -19.48 -19.28 11.38
CA SER A 277 -18.34 -18.99 10.48
C SER A 277 -17.04 -18.79 11.24
N LEU A 278 -17.06 -18.10 12.38
CA LEU A 278 -15.89 -17.97 13.24
C LEU A 278 -15.38 -19.33 13.73
N MET A 279 -16.28 -20.20 14.22
CA MET A 279 -15.91 -21.53 14.71
C MET A 279 -15.35 -22.42 13.59
N LEU A 280 -15.86 -22.29 12.36
CA LEU A 280 -15.34 -22.99 11.19
C LEU A 280 -13.97 -22.45 10.76
N ALA A 281 -13.73 -21.14 10.89
CA ALA A 281 -12.42 -20.54 10.67
C ALA A 281 -11.37 -20.99 11.70
N CYS A 282 -11.79 -21.28 12.95
CA CYS A 282 -10.90 -21.84 13.97
C CYS A 282 -10.48 -23.31 13.71
N ASN A 283 -11.14 -24.02 12.79
CA ASN A 283 -10.93 -25.46 12.65
C ASN A 283 -9.70 -25.75 11.75
N PRO A 284 -8.64 -26.40 12.25
CA PRO A 284 -7.44 -26.69 11.45
C PRO A 284 -7.71 -27.63 10.26
N HIS A 285 -8.81 -28.40 10.26
CA HIS A 285 -9.21 -29.21 9.11
C HIS A 285 -9.68 -28.38 7.92
N ASN A 286 -10.06 -27.12 8.15
CA ASN A 286 -10.43 -26.19 7.09
C ASN A 286 -9.24 -25.39 6.56
N ARG A 287 -8.00 -25.71 6.96
CA ARG A 287 -6.82 -25.09 6.35
C ARG A 287 -6.74 -25.43 4.87
N LEU A 288 -6.22 -24.50 4.08
CA LEU A 288 -5.98 -24.65 2.63
C LEU A 288 -5.27 -25.97 2.28
N GLU A 289 -4.31 -26.40 3.10
CA GLU A 289 -3.56 -27.63 2.90
C GLU A 289 -4.36 -28.91 3.21
N ASN A 290 -5.43 -28.81 3.99
CA ASN A 290 -6.17 -29.93 4.57
C ASN A 290 -7.55 -30.17 3.93
N THR A 291 -8.02 -29.28 3.05
CA THR A 291 -9.36 -29.36 2.49
C THR A 291 -9.42 -28.98 1.01
N MET A 292 -10.31 -29.63 0.27
CA MET A 292 -10.74 -29.20 -1.07
C MET A 292 -11.96 -28.27 -1.01
N GLY A 293 -12.50 -28.05 0.19
CA GLY A 293 -13.70 -27.25 0.43
C GLY A 293 -13.40 -25.76 0.70
N LYS A 294 -14.31 -25.11 1.44
CA LYS A 294 -14.09 -23.74 1.89
C LYS A 294 -13.02 -23.70 2.98
N VAL A 295 -12.12 -22.73 2.87
CA VAL A 295 -10.91 -22.62 3.70
C VAL A 295 -11.04 -21.59 4.83
N CYS A 296 -10.11 -21.59 5.79
CA CYS A 296 -10.12 -20.72 6.97
C CYS A 296 -10.23 -19.22 6.62
N THR A 297 -9.42 -18.73 5.67
CA THR A 297 -9.48 -17.37 5.12
C THR A 297 -10.90 -17.00 4.68
N ARG A 298 -11.56 -17.87 3.93
CA ARG A 298 -12.92 -17.63 3.42
C ARG A 298 -13.97 -17.70 4.53
N TYR A 299 -13.82 -18.55 5.54
CA TYR A 299 -14.71 -18.55 6.71
C TYR A 299 -14.53 -17.32 7.59
N LEU A 300 -13.30 -16.84 7.75
CA LEU A 300 -13.05 -15.58 8.46
C LEU A 300 -13.65 -14.39 7.68
N LYS A 301 -13.54 -14.39 6.35
CA LYS A 301 -14.22 -13.40 5.49
C LYS A 301 -15.74 -13.44 5.67
N ASP A 302 -16.35 -14.62 5.73
CA ASP A 302 -17.79 -14.75 6.03
C ASP A 302 -18.13 -14.19 7.42
N PHE A 303 -17.33 -14.50 8.44
CA PHE A 303 -17.53 -13.96 9.79
C PHE A 303 -17.54 -12.42 9.75
N HIS A 304 -16.54 -11.82 9.10
CA HIS A 304 -16.45 -10.36 8.97
C HIS A 304 -17.63 -9.79 8.16
N GLN A 305 -18.03 -10.44 7.07
CA GLN A 305 -19.19 -10.01 6.29
C GLN A 305 -20.49 -10.10 7.09
N PHE A 306 -20.70 -11.16 7.86
CA PHE A 306 -21.89 -11.27 8.72
C PHE A 306 -21.87 -10.23 9.85
N LEU A 307 -20.69 -9.94 10.42
CA LEU A 307 -20.55 -8.85 11.40
C LEU A 307 -20.96 -7.51 10.78
N ARG A 308 -20.51 -7.22 9.56
CA ARG A 308 -20.88 -6.03 8.80
C ARG A 308 -22.38 -5.95 8.56
N ASP A 309 -22.97 -7.01 8.03
CA ASP A 309 -24.40 -7.08 7.74
C ASP A 309 -25.26 -6.85 8.99
N ILE A 310 -24.82 -7.39 10.14
CA ILE A 310 -25.47 -7.18 11.43
C ILE A 310 -25.36 -5.72 11.87
N LEU A 311 -24.18 -5.11 11.76
CA LEU A 311 -23.96 -3.71 12.12
C LEU A 311 -24.73 -2.73 11.22
N ASP A 312 -24.95 -3.09 9.95
CA ASP A 312 -25.77 -2.35 9.00
C ASP A 312 -27.28 -2.59 9.18
N SER A 313 -27.66 -3.61 9.95
CA SER A 313 -29.06 -4.03 10.08
C SER A 313 -29.91 -3.00 10.84
N PRO A 314 -31.19 -2.80 10.44
CA PRO A 314 -32.13 -1.98 11.20
C PRO A 314 -32.34 -2.46 12.64
N ASP A 315 -32.19 -3.76 12.89
CA ASP A 315 -32.31 -4.36 14.22
C ASP A 315 -31.21 -3.84 15.14
N TYR A 316 -29.95 -3.89 14.70
CA TYR A 316 -28.85 -3.34 15.49
C TYR A 316 -28.97 -1.84 15.70
N GLN A 317 -29.34 -1.08 14.65
CA GLN A 317 -29.52 0.37 14.77
C GLN A 317 -30.61 0.74 15.79
N ARG A 318 -31.68 -0.06 15.89
CA ARG A 318 -32.69 0.10 16.95
C ARG A 318 -32.14 -0.23 18.33
N LEU A 319 -31.38 -1.31 18.46
CA LEU A 319 -30.80 -1.75 19.74
C LEU A 319 -29.85 -0.70 20.35
N ILE A 320 -29.02 -0.04 19.53
CA ILE A 320 -28.10 0.99 20.02
C ILE A 320 -28.76 2.36 20.26
N SER A 321 -30.01 2.55 19.80
CA SER A 321 -30.76 3.80 20.00
C SER A 321 -31.50 3.86 21.34
N VAL A 322 -31.68 2.71 22.00
CA VAL A 322 -32.34 2.57 23.30
C VAL A 322 -31.27 2.42 24.38
N SER A 323 -31.50 2.96 25.58
CA SER A 323 -30.53 2.82 26.67
C SER A 323 -30.36 1.34 27.04
N VAL A 324 -29.11 0.87 27.18
CA VAL A 324 -28.81 -0.54 27.49
C VAL A 324 -29.50 -1.00 28.79
N GLU A 325 -29.78 -0.07 29.71
CA GLU A 325 -30.47 -0.31 30.98
C GLU A 325 -31.98 -0.63 30.83
N GLU A 326 -32.59 -0.21 29.71
CA GLU A 326 -34.00 -0.48 29.36
C GLU A 326 -34.16 -1.73 28.48
N THR A 327 -33.06 -2.37 28.08
CA THR A 327 -33.06 -3.52 27.18
C THR A 327 -33.12 -4.86 27.91
N ASP A 328 -33.82 -5.84 27.32
CA ASP A 328 -33.88 -7.20 27.86
C ASP A 328 -32.50 -7.89 27.89
N GLN A 329 -32.40 -9.02 28.59
CA GLN A 329 -31.13 -9.73 28.76
C GLN A 329 -30.50 -10.16 27.42
N LEU A 330 -31.33 -10.60 26.46
CA LEU A 330 -30.87 -11.05 25.15
C LEU A 330 -30.31 -9.88 24.32
N ALA A 331 -30.99 -8.75 24.30
CA ALA A 331 -30.55 -7.54 23.62
C ALA A 331 -29.19 -7.07 24.14
N ARG A 332 -28.98 -7.09 25.46
CA ARG A 332 -27.67 -6.79 26.07
C ARG A 332 -26.59 -7.77 25.63
N ALA A 333 -26.87 -9.07 25.65
CA ALA A 333 -25.94 -10.10 25.20
C ALA A 333 -25.56 -9.92 23.72
N ILE A 334 -26.53 -9.59 22.86
CA ILE A 334 -26.30 -9.29 21.43
C ILE A 334 -25.38 -8.08 21.26
N ILE A 335 -25.69 -6.95 21.89
CA ILE A 335 -24.89 -5.72 21.77
C ILE A 335 -23.45 -5.97 22.25
N HIS A 336 -23.31 -6.56 23.44
CA HIS A 336 -22.00 -6.82 24.03
C HIS A 336 -21.16 -7.75 23.16
N LEU A 337 -21.76 -8.81 22.62
CA LEU A 337 -21.04 -9.74 21.74
C LEU A 337 -20.61 -9.08 20.42
N ILE A 338 -21.47 -8.28 19.79
CA ILE A 338 -21.11 -7.53 18.56
C ILE A 338 -19.93 -6.59 18.82
N HIS A 339 -19.97 -5.84 19.92
CA HIS A 339 -18.89 -4.91 20.29
C HIS A 339 -17.62 -5.66 20.70
N ALA A 340 -17.72 -6.79 21.41
CA ALA A 340 -16.59 -7.63 21.77
C ALA A 340 -15.90 -8.23 20.53
N PHE A 341 -16.67 -8.72 19.56
CA PHE A 341 -16.12 -9.18 18.27
C PHE A 341 -15.47 -8.06 17.48
N SER A 342 -16.12 -6.89 17.41
CA SER A 342 -15.51 -5.72 16.76
C SER A 342 -14.21 -5.33 17.46
N PHE A 343 -14.16 -5.37 18.79
CA PHE A 343 -12.94 -5.08 19.54
C PHE A 343 -11.83 -6.09 19.26
N ALA A 344 -12.12 -7.38 19.44
CA ALA A 344 -11.14 -8.44 19.24
C ALA A 344 -10.62 -8.51 17.80
N PHE A 345 -11.46 -8.18 16.81
CA PHE A 345 -11.04 -8.06 15.41
C PHE A 345 -10.01 -6.95 15.19
N PHE A 346 -10.05 -5.84 15.94
CA PHE A 346 -9.08 -4.75 15.81
C PHE A 346 -7.83 -4.92 16.68
N THR A 347 -7.86 -5.77 17.71
CA THR A 347 -6.79 -5.89 18.71
C THR A 347 -6.07 -7.24 18.73
N HIS A 348 -6.37 -8.15 17.80
CA HIS A 348 -5.67 -9.43 17.72
C HIS A 348 -4.18 -9.24 17.40
N SER A 349 -3.34 -10.18 17.80
CA SER A 349 -1.89 -10.15 17.63
C SER A 349 -1.40 -10.91 16.39
N GLY A 350 -2.12 -11.96 16.00
CA GLY A 350 -1.77 -12.83 14.86
C GLY A 350 -0.50 -13.66 15.10
N LYS A 351 -0.26 -14.65 14.23
CA LYS A 351 0.95 -15.49 14.26
C LYS A 351 2.06 -14.89 13.41
N LYS A 352 2.90 -14.06 14.02
CA LYS A 352 4.02 -13.36 13.34
C LYS A 352 5.16 -14.31 12.89
N GLN A 353 5.35 -15.43 13.58
CA GLN A 353 6.55 -16.28 13.39
C GLN A 353 6.63 -16.92 12.00
N GLU A 354 5.54 -17.46 11.46
CA GLU A 354 5.56 -18.14 10.16
C GLU A 354 5.87 -17.15 9.01
N MET A 355 5.33 -15.94 9.10
CA MET A 355 5.64 -14.86 8.15
C MET A 355 7.08 -14.38 8.26
N LEU A 356 7.64 -14.33 9.48
CA LEU A 356 9.05 -14.02 9.69
C LEU A 356 9.97 -15.11 9.14
N ASP A 357 9.63 -16.38 9.33
CA ASP A 357 10.36 -17.51 8.78
C ASP A 357 10.34 -17.47 7.25
N TYR A 358 9.21 -17.12 6.66
CA TYR A 358 9.07 -16.89 5.23
C TYR A 358 9.91 -15.69 4.74
N LEU A 359 9.87 -14.55 5.44
CA LEU A 359 10.69 -13.38 5.10
C LEU A 359 12.19 -13.72 5.15
N ASN A 360 12.62 -14.47 6.17
CA ASN A 360 13.99 -14.95 6.28
C ASN A 360 14.35 -15.93 5.14
N ASP A 361 13.41 -16.76 4.67
CA ASP A 361 13.60 -17.60 3.49
C ASP A 361 13.74 -16.76 2.21
N LEU A 362 12.92 -15.72 2.02
CA LEU A 362 13.04 -14.77 0.91
C LEU A 362 14.41 -14.07 0.91
N ILE A 363 14.87 -13.63 2.08
CA ILE A 363 16.20 -13.02 2.24
C ILE A 363 17.29 -14.03 1.85
N LYS A 364 17.17 -15.30 2.25
CA LYS A 364 18.13 -16.34 1.84
C LYS A 364 18.13 -16.59 0.34
N ARG A 365 16.96 -16.66 -0.29
CA ARG A 365 16.82 -16.84 -1.74
C ARG A 365 17.40 -15.66 -2.52
N ALA A 366 17.23 -14.44 -2.04
CA ALA A 366 17.77 -13.24 -2.68
C ALA A 366 19.32 -13.22 -2.73
N TRP A 367 19.99 -14.00 -1.89
CA TRP A 367 21.45 -14.16 -1.84
C TRP A 367 21.93 -15.56 -2.24
N ASP A 368 21.15 -16.33 -3.01
CA ASP A 368 21.52 -17.68 -3.45
C ASP A 368 21.94 -18.63 -2.30
N GLY A 369 21.36 -18.43 -1.11
CA GLY A 369 21.66 -19.19 0.11
C GLY A 369 22.77 -18.61 0.98
N GLU A 370 23.52 -17.61 0.52
CA GLU A 370 24.59 -16.92 1.24
C GLU A 370 24.13 -15.60 1.88
N ALA A 371 22.94 -15.60 2.50
CA ALA A 371 22.41 -14.40 3.17
C ALA A 371 23.42 -13.79 4.16
N PRO A 372 23.46 -12.45 4.28
CA PRO A 372 24.27 -11.79 5.30
C PRO A 372 23.97 -12.38 6.68
N LYS A 373 25.02 -12.80 7.40
CA LYS A 373 24.85 -13.26 8.78
C LYS A 373 24.44 -12.07 9.63
N ARG A 374 23.17 -12.05 9.99
CA ARG A 374 22.59 -11.02 10.87
C ARG A 374 23.25 -11.09 12.23
N ALA A 375 23.71 -9.95 12.71
CA ALA A 375 24.42 -9.88 13.98
C ALA A 375 23.44 -10.09 15.15
N LYS A 376 23.86 -10.85 16.17
CA LYS A 376 23.05 -11.06 17.38
C LYS A 376 22.70 -9.73 18.08
N GLU A 377 23.60 -8.78 18.01
CA GLU A 377 23.42 -7.39 18.44
C GLU A 377 24.00 -6.46 17.39
N ILE A 378 23.23 -5.48 16.95
CA ILE A 378 23.61 -4.51 15.92
C ILE A 378 23.23 -3.08 16.35
N THR A 379 24.05 -2.10 16.01
CA THR A 379 23.72 -0.68 16.21
C THR A 379 22.70 -0.22 15.18
N THR A 380 21.92 0.81 15.49
CA THR A 380 20.88 1.31 14.58
C THR A 380 21.42 1.69 13.20
N ASP A 381 22.59 2.35 13.10
CA ASP A 381 23.14 2.73 11.79
C ASP A 381 23.52 1.53 10.93
N ASN A 382 24.16 0.52 11.53
CA ASN A 382 24.49 -0.72 10.82
C ASN A 382 23.22 -1.49 10.45
N PHE A 383 22.21 -1.49 11.33
CA PHE A 383 20.94 -2.17 11.07
C PHE A 383 20.18 -1.53 9.92
N MET A 384 20.12 -0.18 9.85
CA MET A 384 19.47 0.49 8.73
C MET A 384 20.17 0.18 7.41
N SER A 385 21.51 0.09 7.40
CA SER A 385 22.25 -0.36 6.21
C SER A 385 21.88 -1.80 5.81
N GLU A 386 21.78 -2.70 6.78
CA GLU A 386 21.36 -4.10 6.54
C GLU A 386 19.94 -4.17 5.95
N ILE A 387 19.00 -3.35 6.44
CA ILE A 387 17.63 -3.30 5.90
C ILE A 387 17.62 -2.74 4.47
N PHE A 388 18.47 -1.76 4.15
CA PHE A 388 18.63 -1.28 2.77
C PHE A 388 19.10 -2.39 1.84
N ASP A 389 20.14 -3.12 2.24
CA ASP A 389 20.64 -4.24 1.46
C ASP A 389 19.53 -5.27 1.25
N ILE A 390 18.84 -5.68 2.33
CA ILE A 390 17.68 -6.60 2.29
C ILE A 390 16.60 -6.11 1.32
N HIS A 391 16.24 -4.83 1.39
CA HIS A 391 15.21 -4.24 0.52
C HIS A 391 15.61 -4.35 -0.95
N ASP A 392 16.85 -3.98 -1.30
CA ASP A 392 17.35 -4.02 -2.67
C ASP A 392 17.42 -5.47 -3.19
N GLY A 393 17.97 -6.40 -2.39
CA GLY A 393 18.12 -7.80 -2.78
C GLY A 393 16.78 -8.53 -2.94
N VAL A 394 15.85 -8.36 -2.00
CA VAL A 394 14.51 -8.96 -2.09
C VAL A 394 13.69 -8.31 -3.21
N SER A 395 13.79 -6.99 -3.41
CA SER A 395 13.13 -6.31 -4.54
C SER A 395 13.60 -6.87 -5.88
N GLU A 396 14.91 -7.07 -6.05
CA GLU A 396 15.46 -7.62 -7.29
C GLU A 396 15.06 -9.08 -7.51
N MET A 397 14.93 -9.85 -6.42
CA MET A 397 14.41 -11.21 -6.47
C MET A 397 12.93 -11.24 -6.89
N LEU A 398 12.08 -10.39 -6.28
CA LEU A 398 10.65 -10.33 -6.58
C LEU A 398 10.34 -9.88 -8.02
N LYS A 399 11.20 -9.07 -8.64
CA LYS A 399 11.08 -8.73 -10.08
C LYS A 399 11.17 -9.96 -11.00
N LYS A 400 11.73 -11.07 -10.52
CA LYS A 400 11.83 -12.34 -11.25
C LYS A 400 10.60 -13.23 -11.09
N PHE A 401 9.55 -12.75 -10.43
CA PHE A 401 8.28 -13.46 -10.27
C PHE A 401 7.15 -12.68 -10.93
N PRO A 402 6.04 -13.33 -11.31
CA PRO A 402 4.89 -12.70 -11.94
C PRO A 402 4.52 -11.38 -11.25
N SER A 403 4.13 -10.37 -12.04
CA SER A 403 3.87 -9.01 -11.56
C SER A 403 2.75 -8.98 -10.49
N GLY A 404 3.08 -9.17 -9.21
CA GLY A 404 2.14 -9.26 -8.08
C GLY A 404 1.07 -8.17 -8.09
N PRO A 405 1.42 -6.87 -8.23
CA PRO A 405 0.44 -5.80 -8.36
C PRO A 405 -0.55 -5.97 -9.54
N LEU A 406 -0.11 -6.52 -10.69
CA LEU A 406 -0.99 -6.77 -11.85
C LEU A 406 -1.97 -7.91 -11.56
N PHE A 407 -1.50 -9.02 -10.97
CA PHE A 407 -2.36 -10.13 -10.59
C PHE A 407 -3.40 -9.71 -9.54
N LYS A 408 -2.98 -8.93 -8.53
CA LYS A 408 -3.91 -8.31 -7.57
C LYS A 408 -4.96 -7.46 -8.24
N ILE A 409 -4.67 -6.85 -9.39
CA ILE A 409 -5.66 -6.07 -10.13
C ILE A 409 -6.58 -6.95 -10.95
N LEU A 410 -6.08 -8.03 -11.53
CA LEU A 410 -6.95 -9.02 -12.17
C LEU A 410 -7.92 -9.65 -11.17
N ASP A 411 -7.47 -9.99 -9.97
CA ASP A 411 -8.33 -10.49 -8.88
C ASP A 411 -9.49 -9.53 -8.61
N ILE A 412 -9.22 -8.22 -8.57
CA ILE A 412 -10.25 -7.17 -8.40
C ILE A 412 -11.33 -7.24 -9.48
N PHE A 413 -10.96 -7.58 -10.72
CA PHE A 413 -11.91 -7.66 -11.84
C PHE A 413 -12.63 -9.00 -11.93
N GLN A 414 -11.99 -10.09 -11.50
CA GLN A 414 -12.60 -11.42 -11.44
C GLN A 414 -13.63 -11.52 -10.32
N ASP A 415 -13.34 -10.93 -9.16
CA ASP A 415 -14.22 -10.94 -7.99
C ASP A 415 -15.26 -9.81 -7.99
N ARG A 416 -15.27 -8.97 -9.03
CA ARG A 416 -16.05 -7.73 -9.05
C ARG A 416 -17.55 -7.99 -9.14
N ASN A 417 -18.23 -7.82 -8.02
CA ASN A 417 -19.59 -7.30 -8.03
C ASN A 417 -19.54 -5.78 -8.25
N GLU A 418 -20.42 -5.23 -9.08
CA GLU A 418 -20.49 -3.79 -9.42
C GLU A 418 -20.66 -2.84 -8.21
N LYS A 419 -20.79 -3.38 -6.98
CA LYS A 419 -21.10 -2.67 -5.74
C LYS A 419 -19.90 -2.31 -4.86
N GLU A 420 -18.67 -2.70 -5.20
CA GLU A 420 -17.54 -2.61 -4.27
C GLU A 420 -16.68 -1.36 -4.47
N GLY A 421 -16.83 -0.38 -3.57
CA GLY A 421 -15.87 0.72 -3.40
C GLY A 421 -14.57 0.27 -2.71
N PHE A 422 -13.64 1.20 -2.49
CA PHE A 422 -12.39 0.94 -1.79
C PHE A 422 -12.63 0.79 -0.28
N ASP A 423 -12.42 -0.43 0.23
CA ASP A 423 -12.42 -0.76 1.66
C ASP A 423 -11.22 -1.67 1.94
N PRO A 424 -10.11 -1.14 2.48
CA PRO A 424 -8.92 -1.95 2.68
C PRO A 424 -9.18 -3.14 3.64
N ILE A 425 -10.01 -2.96 4.67
CA ILE A 425 -10.25 -3.98 5.69
C ILE A 425 -11.04 -5.15 5.08
N ASN A 426 -12.08 -4.86 4.29
CA ASN A 426 -12.84 -5.90 3.59
C ASN A 426 -12.03 -6.55 2.45
N GLN A 427 -11.05 -5.83 1.90
CA GLN A 427 -10.17 -6.28 0.81
C GLN A 427 -8.93 -7.06 1.31
N GLY A 428 -9.06 -7.74 2.46
CA GLY A 428 -8.03 -8.67 2.94
C GLY A 428 -6.86 -8.02 3.69
N ASN A 429 -7.04 -6.81 4.21
CA ASN A 429 -6.01 -6.11 4.97
C ASN A 429 -6.46 -5.87 6.43
N PRO A 430 -6.67 -6.91 7.26
CA PRO A 430 -7.25 -6.75 8.59
C PRO A 430 -6.36 -5.90 9.53
N PRO A 431 -6.96 -5.18 10.50
CA PRO A 431 -6.23 -4.51 11.57
C PRO A 431 -5.59 -5.51 12.54
N TYR A 432 -4.50 -5.14 13.23
CA TYR A 432 -3.86 -6.01 14.23
C TYR A 432 -2.93 -5.23 15.17
N TYR A 433 -2.55 -5.85 16.29
CA TYR A 433 -1.62 -5.32 17.28
C TYR A 433 -0.14 -5.39 16.82
N LEU A 434 0.55 -4.25 16.91
CA LEU A 434 1.97 -4.16 16.58
C LEU A 434 2.83 -4.34 17.83
N TYR A 435 2.77 -3.37 18.74
CA TYR A 435 3.58 -3.26 19.95
C TYR A 435 2.88 -2.35 20.97
N THR A 436 3.36 -2.29 22.21
CA THR A 436 2.90 -1.39 23.25
C THR A 436 3.95 -0.33 23.53
N PHE A 437 3.55 0.93 23.45
CA PHE A 437 4.30 2.05 24.02
C PHE A 437 4.11 2.05 25.53
N SER A 438 5.20 1.98 26.28
CA SER A 438 5.17 2.00 27.74
C SER A 438 5.97 3.16 28.26
N SER A 439 5.32 4.01 29.06
CA SER A 439 5.96 5.10 29.78
C SER A 439 5.79 4.96 31.30
N ALA A 440 6.44 5.84 32.08
CA ALA A 440 6.14 5.89 33.52
C ALA A 440 4.76 6.51 33.83
N ALA A 441 4.09 7.09 32.82
CA ALA A 441 2.81 7.77 32.98
C ALA A 441 1.62 6.90 32.56
N PHE A 442 1.75 6.18 31.44
CA PHE A 442 0.72 5.30 30.86
C PHE A 442 1.34 4.32 29.87
N ASP A 443 0.61 3.26 29.58
CA ASP A 443 0.88 2.32 28.51
C ASP A 443 -0.18 2.48 27.41
N SER A 444 0.20 2.26 26.15
CA SER A 444 -0.68 2.42 24.99
C SER A 444 -0.34 1.42 23.90
N SER A 445 -1.33 0.67 23.43
CA SER A 445 -1.13 -0.33 22.38
C SER A 445 -1.17 0.30 20.99
N CYS A 446 -0.09 0.16 20.24
CA CYS A 446 0.01 0.53 18.83
C CYS A 446 -0.66 -0.55 17.98
N LEU A 447 -1.68 -0.15 17.23
CA LEU A 447 -2.42 -0.99 16.31
C LEU A 447 -2.07 -0.59 14.87
N LYS A 448 -1.86 -1.57 14.00
CA LYS A 448 -1.95 -1.39 12.56
C LYS A 448 -3.42 -1.34 12.21
N ILE A 449 -3.89 -0.19 11.73
CA ILE A 449 -5.26 0.00 11.24
C ILE A 449 -5.19 0.65 9.86
N PRO A 450 -5.57 -0.03 8.76
CA PRO A 450 -5.82 0.63 7.48
C PRO A 450 -6.92 1.68 7.63
N CYS A 451 -7.04 2.64 6.70
CA CYS A 451 -8.10 3.65 6.80
C CYS A 451 -9.47 2.97 6.97
N PRO A 452 -10.17 3.18 8.10
CA PRO A 452 -11.41 2.45 8.40
C PRO A 452 -12.60 3.11 7.69
N THR A 453 -12.48 3.27 6.37
CA THR A 453 -13.47 3.93 5.52
C THR A 453 -13.81 3.07 4.32
N PHE A 454 -15.06 3.17 3.89
CA PHE A 454 -15.55 2.67 2.62
C PHE A 454 -15.68 3.84 1.65
N HIS A 455 -14.86 3.87 0.60
CA HIS A 455 -14.76 4.97 -0.35
C HIS A 455 -15.29 4.54 -1.72
N THR A 456 -16.48 5.03 -2.10
CA THR A 456 -17.19 4.57 -3.32
C THR A 456 -17.00 5.51 -4.51
N HIS A 457 -17.11 6.81 -4.27
CA HIS A 457 -16.91 7.86 -5.25
C HIS A 457 -15.87 8.82 -4.71
N ILE A 458 -15.15 9.51 -5.57
CA ILE A 458 -14.01 10.35 -5.19
C ILE A 458 -14.30 11.36 -4.06
N ASN A 459 -15.54 11.86 -4.02
CA ASN A 459 -16.03 12.80 -3.00
C ASN A 459 -16.93 12.14 -1.93
N LYS A 460 -17.00 10.81 -1.87
CA LYS A 460 -17.88 10.05 -0.96
C LYS A 460 -17.15 8.88 -0.31
N ALA A 461 -16.80 9.08 0.96
CA ALA A 461 -16.36 8.03 1.86
C ALA A 461 -17.15 8.05 3.18
N GLU A 462 -17.30 6.88 3.79
CA GLU A 462 -17.99 6.72 5.07
C GLU A 462 -17.16 5.82 5.99
N VAL A 463 -17.13 6.12 7.30
CA VAL A 463 -16.46 5.24 8.27
C VAL A 463 -17.26 3.95 8.42
N ILE A 464 -16.56 2.81 8.31
CA ILE A 464 -17.16 1.48 8.42
C ILE A 464 -17.73 1.22 9.83
N ASN A 465 -18.75 0.40 9.94
CA ASN A 465 -19.49 0.24 11.19
C ASN A 465 -18.76 -0.64 12.22
N GLU A 466 -17.86 -1.52 11.80
CA GLU A 466 -17.02 -2.36 12.65
C GLU A 466 -16.07 -1.50 13.48
N PHE A 467 -15.52 -0.45 12.87
CA PHE A 467 -14.68 0.51 13.60
C PHE A 467 -15.50 1.30 14.64
N LYS A 468 -16.76 1.63 14.32
CA LYS A 468 -17.68 2.23 15.31
C LYS A 468 -18.00 1.23 16.43
N GLY A 469 -18.19 -0.05 16.11
CA GLY A 469 -18.35 -1.13 17.07
C GLY A 469 -17.14 -1.29 18.01
N PHE A 470 -15.93 -1.21 17.45
CA PHE A 470 -14.67 -1.16 18.21
C PHE A 470 -14.66 0.01 19.21
N LEU A 471 -15.02 1.22 18.77
CA LEU A 471 -15.08 2.40 19.65
C LEU A 471 -16.17 2.27 20.74
N ARG A 472 -17.33 1.67 20.43
CA ARG A 472 -18.42 1.43 21.39
C ARG A 472 -18.06 0.42 22.47
N HIS A 473 -17.15 -0.52 22.19
CA HIS A 473 -16.68 -1.47 23.19
C HIS A 473 -16.07 -0.77 24.42
N PHE A 474 -15.49 0.41 24.25
CA PHE A 474 -14.95 1.21 25.34
C PHE A 474 -16.04 1.69 26.31
N GLU A 475 -17.22 2.02 25.80
CA GLU A 475 -18.36 2.46 26.63
C GLU A 475 -18.95 1.31 27.45
N ALA A 476 -19.06 0.11 26.86
CA ALA A 476 -19.64 -1.07 27.50
C ALA A 476 -18.93 -1.48 28.79
N LYS A 477 -17.61 -1.22 28.90
CA LYS A 477 -16.80 -1.59 30.07
C LYS A 477 -16.77 -0.53 31.18
N LYS A 478 -17.46 0.61 31.01
CA LYS A 478 -17.47 1.76 31.96
C LYS A 478 -16.08 2.32 32.31
N GLU A 479 -15.05 1.95 31.55
CA GLU A 479 -13.71 2.52 31.60
C GLU A 479 -13.61 3.51 30.43
N LEU A 480 -13.26 4.77 30.70
CA LEU A 480 -13.07 5.79 29.67
C LEU A 480 -11.82 5.50 28.85
N LYS A 481 -11.89 4.50 27.97
CA LYS A 481 -10.82 4.14 27.06
C LYS A 481 -10.83 5.04 25.82
N LYS A 482 -9.64 5.34 25.32
CA LYS A 482 -9.43 6.23 24.18
C LYS A 482 -8.59 5.57 23.10
N HIS A 483 -8.97 5.84 21.87
CA HIS A 483 -8.20 5.54 20.67
C HIS A 483 -7.69 6.83 20.04
N LEU A 484 -6.38 6.94 19.87
CA LEU A 484 -5.73 8.02 19.12
C LEU A 484 -5.43 7.55 17.69
N HIS A 485 -6.06 8.19 16.72
CA HIS A 485 -5.89 7.89 15.32
C HIS A 485 -5.03 8.96 14.65
N PHE A 486 -3.80 8.61 14.28
CA PHE A 486 -2.95 9.44 13.42
C PHE A 486 -3.28 9.14 11.95
N ASN A 487 -4.03 10.03 11.32
CA ASN A 487 -4.32 10.01 9.90
C ASN A 487 -3.17 10.68 9.13
N LEU A 488 -2.42 9.90 8.37
CA LEU A 488 -1.24 10.35 7.62
C LEU A 488 -1.55 10.73 6.17
N GLN A 489 -2.83 10.77 5.83
CA GLN A 489 -3.33 11.24 4.55
C GLN A 489 -3.29 12.77 4.46
N ASP A 490 -3.33 13.27 3.25
CA ASP A 490 -3.41 14.68 2.90
C ASP A 490 -4.85 15.09 2.58
N ARG A 491 -5.50 15.77 3.52
CA ARG A 491 -6.87 16.29 3.33
C ARG A 491 -6.98 17.38 2.25
N THR A 492 -5.87 17.94 1.79
CA THR A 492 -5.85 18.89 0.66
C THR A 492 -5.79 18.18 -0.69
N SER A 493 -5.41 16.89 -0.72
CA SER A 493 -5.48 16.08 -1.92
C SER A 493 -6.92 15.68 -2.24
N TRP A 494 -7.31 15.84 -3.50
CA TRP A 494 -8.58 15.38 -4.03
C TRP A 494 -8.77 13.85 -3.90
N GLU A 495 -7.69 13.06 -3.86
CA GLU A 495 -7.79 11.59 -3.74
C GLU A 495 -8.11 11.11 -2.31
N GLU A 496 -7.75 11.92 -1.31
CA GLU A 496 -7.78 11.52 0.10
C GLU A 496 -8.75 12.36 0.93
N HIS A 497 -9.20 13.50 0.41
CA HIS A 497 -10.11 14.44 1.07
C HIS A 497 -11.34 13.75 1.65
N ALA A 498 -12.07 12.95 0.86
CA ALA A 498 -13.31 12.30 1.31
C ALA A 498 -13.09 11.38 2.52
N ARG A 499 -11.98 10.62 2.54
CA ARG A 499 -11.63 9.74 3.66
C ARG A 499 -11.28 10.55 4.92
N CYS A 500 -10.49 11.61 4.76
CA CYS A 500 -10.16 12.52 5.86
C CYS A 500 -11.42 13.15 6.45
N GLU A 501 -12.30 13.68 5.60
CA GLU A 501 -13.55 14.32 6.01
C GLU A 501 -14.47 13.34 6.75
N ALA A 502 -14.55 12.08 6.30
CA ALA A 502 -15.33 11.04 6.97
C ALA A 502 -14.85 10.76 8.40
N LEU A 503 -13.53 10.66 8.61
CA LEU A 503 -12.92 10.47 9.93
C LEU A 503 -13.14 11.70 10.83
N GLU A 504 -12.97 12.90 10.29
CA GLU A 504 -13.20 14.16 11.02
C GLU A 504 -14.66 14.30 11.44
N LYS A 505 -15.61 13.94 10.55
CA LYS A 505 -17.04 13.90 10.85
C LYS A 505 -17.35 12.91 11.97
N LEU A 506 -16.72 11.73 11.97
CA LEU A 506 -16.88 10.74 13.04
C LEU A 506 -16.44 11.31 14.39
N GLN A 507 -15.24 11.90 14.45
CA GLN A 507 -14.69 12.49 15.67
C GLN A 507 -15.60 13.60 16.24
N LYS A 508 -16.28 14.36 15.37
CA LYS A 508 -17.21 15.42 15.76
C LYS A 508 -18.55 14.90 16.30
N LYS A 509 -18.90 13.62 16.10
CA LYS A 509 -20.14 13.05 16.65
C LYS A 509 -20.06 12.92 18.16
N ALA A 510 -21.12 13.35 18.86
CA ALA A 510 -21.19 13.31 20.32
C ALA A 510 -20.83 11.92 20.89
N GLU A 511 -21.35 10.87 20.26
CA GLU A 511 -21.13 9.46 20.59
C GLU A 511 -19.65 9.05 20.66
N PHE A 512 -18.79 9.57 19.76
CA PHE A 512 -17.38 9.15 19.64
C PHE A 512 -16.39 10.23 20.07
N SER A 513 -16.87 11.44 20.34
CA SER A 513 -16.04 12.62 20.60
C SER A 513 -15.19 12.54 21.87
N GLN A 514 -15.39 11.53 22.72
CA GLN A 514 -14.56 11.30 23.90
C GLN A 514 -13.61 10.11 23.72
N GLN A 515 -14.04 9.08 22.98
CA GLN A 515 -13.30 7.84 22.76
C GLN A 515 -12.34 7.94 21.57
N CYS A 516 -12.68 8.70 20.53
CA CYS A 516 -11.86 8.84 19.34
C CYS A 516 -11.19 10.22 19.32
N VAL A 517 -9.87 10.22 19.31
CA VAL A 517 -9.03 11.41 19.12
C VAL A 517 -8.41 11.30 17.74
N LEU A 518 -8.63 12.29 16.87
CA LEU A 518 -8.12 12.27 15.49
C LEU A 518 -7.08 13.37 15.31
N VAL A 519 -5.97 13.00 14.70
CA VAL A 519 -4.91 13.92 14.25
C VAL A 519 -4.57 13.63 12.82
N THR A 520 -4.67 14.62 11.93
CA THR A 520 -4.20 14.49 10.55
C THR A 520 -2.84 15.17 10.40
N LEU A 521 -1.83 14.40 9.97
CA LEU A 521 -0.48 14.88 9.65
C LEU A 521 -0.17 14.52 8.18
N PRO A 522 -0.21 15.48 7.25
CA PRO A 522 -0.11 15.16 5.83
C PRO A 522 1.31 14.65 5.48
N LYS A 523 1.37 13.44 4.90
CA LYS A 523 2.61 12.84 4.36
C LYS A 523 2.61 12.72 2.82
N LYS A 524 1.71 13.41 2.12
CA LYS A 524 1.61 13.39 0.64
C LYS A 524 1.68 14.76 -0.04
N ASN A 525 1.66 15.87 0.71
CA ASN A 525 1.66 17.22 0.14
C ASN A 525 3.06 17.71 -0.32
N ASP A 526 3.08 18.81 -1.06
CA ASP A 526 4.31 19.39 -1.61
C ASP A 526 5.29 19.86 -0.54
N PHE A 527 4.79 20.40 0.58
CA PHE A 527 5.63 20.78 1.69
C PHE A 527 6.36 19.56 2.27
N TYR A 528 5.66 18.47 2.52
CA TYR A 528 6.24 17.24 3.04
C TYR A 528 7.34 16.73 2.10
N PHE A 529 7.13 16.75 0.78
CA PHE A 529 8.13 16.31 -0.22
C PHE A 529 9.15 17.37 -0.63
N GLN A 530 9.07 18.58 -0.06
CA GLN A 530 9.88 19.73 -0.44
C GLN A 530 9.91 19.88 -1.97
N ALA A 531 8.71 19.81 -2.56
CA ALA A 531 8.45 19.90 -3.98
C ALA A 531 7.94 21.30 -4.35
N GLU A 532 7.78 21.55 -5.65
CA GLU A 532 7.23 22.80 -6.19
C GLU A 532 7.88 24.06 -5.58
N ASP A 533 7.07 24.91 -4.95
CA ASP A 533 7.49 26.18 -4.34
C ASP A 533 8.51 26.00 -3.19
N TYR A 534 8.54 24.82 -2.56
CA TYR A 534 9.45 24.49 -1.45
C TYR A 534 10.82 23.98 -1.93
N LEU A 535 10.98 23.71 -3.22
CA LEU A 535 12.20 23.12 -3.77
C LEU A 535 13.43 24.00 -3.53
N LYS A 536 13.26 25.32 -3.59
CA LYS A 536 14.33 26.33 -3.53
C LYS A 536 14.52 26.97 -2.14
N VAL A 537 13.79 26.54 -1.12
CA VAL A 537 13.86 27.10 0.24
C VAL A 537 15.08 26.53 0.99
N ASP A 538 16.28 26.95 0.58
CA ASP A 538 17.52 26.42 1.15
C ASP A 538 17.97 27.12 2.44
N ARG A 539 17.46 28.33 2.72
CA ARG A 539 17.76 29.04 3.96
C ARG A 539 17.00 28.39 5.11
N ALA A 540 17.74 28.02 6.15
CA ALA A 540 17.16 27.34 7.31
C ALA A 540 16.08 28.18 7.98
N GLU A 541 16.35 29.47 8.21
CA GLU A 541 15.38 30.40 8.81
C GLU A 541 14.03 30.41 8.07
N ASP A 542 14.05 30.56 6.74
CA ASP A 542 12.85 30.57 5.89
C ASP A 542 12.10 29.23 6.00
N PHE A 543 12.82 28.10 5.93
CA PHE A 543 12.24 26.77 6.06
C PHE A 543 11.61 26.52 7.44
N LEU A 544 12.28 26.91 8.53
CA LEU A 544 11.79 26.69 9.89
C LEU A 544 10.53 27.54 10.17
N ASN A 545 10.49 28.77 9.65
CA ASN A 545 9.30 29.63 9.73
C ASN A 545 8.14 29.01 8.95
N LEU A 546 8.39 28.54 7.73
CA LEU A 546 7.37 27.84 6.93
C LEU A 546 6.87 26.60 7.65
N LEU A 547 7.74 25.77 8.24
CA LEU A 547 7.32 24.58 9.00
C LEU A 547 6.39 24.95 10.17
N GLU A 548 6.70 26.01 10.90
CA GLU A 548 5.84 26.50 11.98
C GLU A 548 4.50 27.03 11.44
N GLU A 549 4.50 27.73 10.31
CA GLU A 549 3.30 28.23 9.64
C GLU A 549 2.41 27.10 9.14
N GLN A 550 2.97 26.04 8.55
CA GLN A 550 2.20 24.89 8.06
C GLN A 550 1.34 24.28 9.17
N VAL A 551 1.90 24.10 10.37
CA VAL A 551 1.16 23.53 11.50
C VAL A 551 0.10 24.50 12.03
N LYS A 552 0.42 25.81 12.10
CA LYS A 552 -0.51 26.84 12.58
C LYS A 552 -1.69 27.09 11.65
N SER A 553 -1.46 27.01 10.34
CA SER A 553 -2.52 27.17 9.33
C SER A 553 -3.50 25.99 9.32
N GLY A 554 -3.18 24.91 10.05
CA GLY A 554 -4.10 23.82 10.32
C GLY A 554 -4.64 23.20 9.04
N GLU A 555 -5.97 23.29 8.90
CA GLU A 555 -6.73 22.67 7.81
C GLU A 555 -6.29 23.10 6.41
N GLU A 556 -5.85 24.35 6.24
CA GLU A 556 -5.39 24.89 4.94
C GLU A 556 -4.12 24.21 4.42
N CYS A 557 -3.29 23.72 5.33
CA CYS A 557 -2.04 23.03 5.01
C CYS A 557 -2.15 21.50 5.15
N GLY A 558 -3.36 21.00 5.37
CA GLY A 558 -3.63 19.57 5.49
C GLY A 558 -3.58 19.00 6.91
N PHE A 559 -3.31 19.83 7.92
CA PHE A 559 -3.32 19.41 9.32
C PHE A 559 -4.74 19.43 9.88
N PHE A 560 -5.02 18.52 10.81
CA PHE A 560 -6.25 18.55 11.61
C PHE A 560 -5.94 18.10 13.02
N PHE A 561 -6.41 18.84 14.03
CA PHE A 561 -6.29 18.48 15.43
C PHE A 561 -7.69 18.45 16.04
N SER A 562 -8.06 17.31 16.63
CA SER A 562 -9.35 17.22 17.29
C SER A 562 -9.42 18.14 18.52
N LYS A 563 -10.64 18.50 18.94
CA LYS A 563 -10.88 19.41 20.08
C LYS A 563 -10.28 18.94 21.41
N GLN A 564 -9.93 17.66 21.54
CA GLN A 564 -9.28 17.14 22.75
C GLN A 564 -7.81 17.55 22.82
N ILE A 565 -7.23 18.07 21.73
CA ILE A 565 -5.86 18.57 21.68
C ILE A 565 -5.90 20.08 21.92
N ASP A 566 -5.19 20.51 22.95
CA ASP A 566 -5.00 21.92 23.27
C ASP A 566 -4.04 22.54 22.23
N GLU A 567 -4.61 23.12 21.17
CA GLU A 567 -3.85 23.74 20.07
C GLU A 567 -2.88 24.82 20.56
N LYS A 568 -3.22 25.57 21.62
CA LYS A 568 -2.32 26.59 22.16
C LYS A 568 -1.07 25.94 22.73
N LYS A 569 -1.23 24.89 23.54
CA LYS A 569 -0.08 24.12 24.05
C LYS A 569 0.69 23.45 22.93
N LEU A 570 0.01 22.96 21.90
CA LEU A 570 0.65 22.35 20.74
C LEU A 570 1.50 23.37 19.98
N HIS A 571 0.97 24.55 19.67
CA HIS A 571 1.72 25.63 19.02
C HIS A 571 2.89 26.12 19.86
N ASP A 572 2.73 26.22 21.18
CA ASP A 572 3.82 26.55 22.10
C ASP A 572 4.91 25.46 22.13
N TYR A 573 4.52 24.19 21.96
CA TYR A 573 5.46 23.08 21.79
C TYR A 573 6.20 23.18 20.45
N VAL A 574 5.49 23.40 19.34
CA VAL A 574 6.06 23.53 17.98
C VAL A 574 7.14 24.62 17.94
N LYS A 575 6.84 25.80 18.50
CA LYS A 575 7.78 26.92 18.64
C LYS A 575 9.07 26.56 19.38
N LYS A 576 9.01 25.64 20.33
CA LYS A 576 10.16 25.24 21.16
C LYS A 576 10.93 24.07 20.54
N ILE A 577 10.24 23.11 19.94
CA ILE A 577 10.86 21.89 19.41
C ILE A 577 11.64 22.17 18.12
N ILE A 578 11.15 23.05 17.24
CA ILE A 578 11.81 23.38 15.98
C ILE A 578 13.26 23.89 16.20
N PRO A 579 13.51 24.89 17.06
CA PRO A 579 14.87 25.32 17.39
C PRO A 579 15.74 24.24 18.03
N ILE A 580 15.15 23.35 18.84
CA ILE A 580 15.86 22.23 19.47
C ILE A 580 16.33 21.25 18.40
N ILE A 581 15.46 20.87 17.46
CA ILE A 581 15.80 19.95 16.38
C ILE A 581 16.94 20.56 15.54
N HIS A 582 16.78 21.82 15.11
CA HIS A 582 17.78 22.52 14.33
C HIS A 582 19.14 22.61 15.03
N THR A 583 19.12 22.85 16.34
CA THR A 583 20.35 22.96 17.14
C THR A 583 21.04 21.62 17.33
N HIS A 584 20.30 20.58 17.72
CA HIS A 584 20.88 19.34 18.21
C HIS A 584 21.12 18.31 17.10
N PHE A 585 20.26 18.25 16.09
CA PHE A 585 20.40 17.28 14.98
C PHE A 585 21.02 17.92 13.72
N PHE A 586 20.83 19.22 13.51
CA PHE A 586 21.31 19.94 12.32
C PHE A 586 22.37 21.01 12.61
N LYS A 587 22.89 21.09 13.85
CA LYS A 587 24.01 21.95 14.27
C LYS A 587 23.83 23.44 13.91
N LYS A 588 22.59 23.93 13.91
CA LYS A 588 22.24 25.32 13.53
C LYS A 588 22.78 25.74 12.15
N LYS A 589 22.86 24.81 11.18
CA LYS A 589 23.29 25.15 9.81
C LYS A 589 22.42 26.27 9.25
N VAL A 590 23.07 27.26 8.63
CA VAL A 590 22.39 28.41 7.99
C VAL A 590 21.61 27.96 6.75
N LYS A 591 22.12 26.95 6.03
CA LYS A 591 21.45 26.34 4.89
C LYS A 591 21.11 24.89 5.17
N LEU A 592 19.88 24.50 4.84
CA LEU A 592 19.41 23.12 4.89
C LEU A 592 19.09 22.69 3.46
N PRO A 593 19.94 21.86 2.82
CA PRO A 593 19.64 21.26 1.52
C PRO A 593 18.35 20.45 1.57
N ARG A 594 17.72 20.21 0.41
CA ARG A 594 16.45 19.47 0.30
C ARG A 594 16.43 18.19 1.12
N LYS A 595 17.46 17.35 1.02
CA LYS A 595 17.56 16.10 1.79
C LYS A 595 17.46 16.35 3.31
N GLU A 596 18.24 17.29 3.83
CA GLU A 596 18.21 17.64 5.26
C GLU A 596 16.85 18.21 5.69
N ARG A 597 16.15 18.93 4.82
CA ARG A 597 14.78 19.41 5.09
C ARG A 597 13.78 18.26 5.17
N LEU A 598 13.88 17.27 4.28
CA LEU A 598 13.06 16.06 4.33
C LEU A 598 13.28 15.29 5.64
N ASP A 599 14.54 15.09 6.03
CA ASP A 599 14.90 14.45 7.29
C ASP A 599 14.40 15.24 8.51
N PHE A 600 14.48 16.58 8.43
CA PHE A 600 13.96 17.46 9.49
C PHE A 600 12.46 17.27 9.68
N ILE A 601 11.68 17.20 8.59
CA ILE A 601 10.22 17.00 8.65
C ILE A 601 9.88 15.67 9.31
N GLU A 602 10.57 14.57 8.97
CA GLU A 602 10.34 13.28 9.63
C GLU A 602 10.64 13.33 11.13
N ILE A 603 11.80 13.89 11.50
CA ILE A 603 12.18 14.02 12.92
C ILE A 603 11.17 14.88 13.68
N PHE A 604 10.70 15.97 13.06
CA PHE A 604 9.67 16.83 13.61
C PHE A 604 8.35 16.07 13.81
N TYR A 605 7.89 15.32 12.81
CA TYR A 605 6.64 14.54 12.91
C TYR A 605 6.73 13.50 14.01
N LEU A 606 7.82 12.74 14.10
CA LEU A 606 8.00 11.73 15.17
C LEU A 606 7.94 12.34 16.58
N LEU A 607 8.55 13.51 16.77
CA LEU A 607 8.54 14.20 18.06
C LEU A 607 7.17 14.84 18.35
N LEU A 608 6.47 15.32 17.32
CA LEU A 608 5.11 15.83 17.42
C LEU A 608 4.12 14.71 17.79
N GLU A 609 4.20 13.55 17.13
CA GLU A 609 3.43 12.35 17.43
C GLU A 609 3.64 11.90 18.88
N LEU A 610 4.90 11.87 19.34
CA LEU A 610 5.25 11.55 20.73
C LEU A 610 4.63 12.55 21.72
N LYS A 611 4.61 13.85 21.37
CA LYS A 611 4.00 14.88 22.21
C LYS A 611 2.49 14.74 22.27
N ILE A 612 1.84 14.45 21.15
CA ILE A 612 0.40 14.24 21.09
C ILE A 612 0.02 13.00 21.91
N LEU A 613 0.79 11.92 21.83
CA LEU A 613 0.60 10.73 22.64
C LEU A 613 0.65 11.06 24.15
N GLU A 614 1.60 11.89 24.58
CA GLU A 614 1.71 12.37 25.97
C GLU A 614 0.55 13.26 26.41
N MET A 615 0.04 14.12 25.52
CA MET A 615 -1.09 15.00 25.79
C MET A 615 -2.41 14.24 25.90
N VAL A 616 -2.58 13.19 25.09
CA VAL A 616 -3.84 12.43 24.98
C VAL A 616 -3.90 11.27 25.98
N GLN A 617 -2.78 10.59 26.19
CA GLN A 617 -2.65 9.37 27.00
C GLN A 617 -3.68 8.29 26.63
N PRO A 618 -3.69 7.83 25.36
CA PRO A 618 -4.71 6.89 24.90
C PRO A 618 -4.37 5.45 25.31
N ASP A 619 -5.39 4.58 25.39
CA ASP A 619 -5.21 3.13 25.58
C ASP A 619 -4.69 2.45 24.31
N THR A 620 -5.13 2.95 23.15
CA THR A 620 -4.69 2.45 21.85
C THR A 620 -4.38 3.60 20.90
N PHE A 621 -3.45 3.40 19.99
CA PHE A 621 -3.17 4.36 18.93
C PHE A 621 -2.83 3.67 17.62
N ALA A 622 -2.97 4.36 16.50
CA ALA A 622 -2.63 3.82 15.18
C ALA A 622 -2.08 4.90 14.25
N PHE A 623 -1.17 4.49 13.36
CA PHE A 623 -0.71 5.28 12.22
C PHE A 623 -1.37 4.75 10.95
N SER A 624 -2.31 5.53 10.41
CA SER A 624 -3.14 5.10 9.29
C SER A 624 -2.91 5.97 8.06
N CYS A 625 -2.90 5.35 6.89
CA CYS A 625 -3.02 6.01 5.59
C CYS A 625 -4.11 5.25 4.81
N LYS A 626 -4.22 5.44 3.48
CA LYS A 626 -5.25 4.81 2.66
C LYS A 626 -5.47 3.32 2.98
N ASP A 627 -4.40 2.55 3.12
CA ASP A 627 -4.35 1.10 3.34
C ASP A 627 -3.45 0.71 4.52
N GLY A 628 -2.69 1.65 5.10
CA GLY A 628 -1.68 1.36 6.11
C GLY A 628 -0.48 0.52 5.63
N VAL A 629 -0.32 0.29 4.33
CA VAL A 629 0.69 -0.63 3.78
C VAL A 629 2.08 0.01 3.73
N ASP A 630 2.20 1.21 3.17
CA ASP A 630 3.50 1.87 3.02
C ASP A 630 3.73 2.94 4.10
N ILE A 631 2.90 3.99 4.09
CA ILE A 631 3.07 5.16 4.98
C ILE A 631 2.76 4.77 6.44
N GLY A 632 1.70 3.99 6.67
CA GLY A 632 1.34 3.49 8.01
C GLY A 632 2.42 2.59 8.60
N ALA A 633 2.91 1.61 7.82
CA ALA A 633 4.00 0.71 8.19
C ALA A 633 5.30 1.46 8.53
N THR A 634 5.77 2.32 7.62
CA THR A 634 7.01 3.09 7.83
C THR A 634 6.90 4.05 9.01
N SER A 635 5.74 4.67 9.25
CA SER A 635 5.55 5.55 10.40
C SER A 635 5.51 4.77 11.72
N SER A 636 4.83 3.64 11.75
CA SER A 636 4.82 2.73 12.91
C SER A 636 6.22 2.21 13.25
N ALA A 637 7.00 1.82 12.24
CA ALA A 637 8.38 1.37 12.38
C ALA A 637 9.30 2.50 12.86
N ALA A 638 9.19 3.69 12.24
CA ALA A 638 9.95 4.87 12.64
C ALA A 638 9.70 5.26 14.11
N PHE A 639 8.43 5.23 14.52
CA PHE A 639 8.05 5.52 15.90
C PHE A 639 8.62 4.48 16.85
N PHE A 640 8.50 3.18 16.54
CA PHE A 640 9.11 2.11 17.34
C PHE A 640 10.62 2.28 17.49
N SER A 641 11.34 2.57 16.40
CA SER A 641 12.77 2.86 16.42
C SER A 641 13.11 4.09 17.26
N LEU A 642 12.31 5.17 17.19
CA LEU A 642 12.50 6.35 18.04
C LEU A 642 12.39 5.98 19.53
N LEU A 643 11.37 5.20 19.92
CA LEU A 643 11.18 4.79 21.32
C LEU A 643 12.40 4.03 21.84
N LYS A 644 12.97 3.14 21.03
CA LYS A 644 14.18 2.39 21.37
C LYS A 644 15.38 3.31 21.58
N LEU A 645 15.60 4.25 20.65
CA LEU A 645 16.70 5.24 20.75
C LEU A 645 16.55 6.14 21.99
N LEU A 646 15.32 6.51 22.35
CA LEU A 646 15.04 7.30 23.56
C LEU A 646 15.24 6.48 24.85
N GLY A 647 15.02 5.17 24.83
CA GLY A 647 15.15 4.26 25.98
C GLY A 647 16.59 3.91 26.40
N LYS A 648 17.62 4.58 25.86
CA LYS A 648 19.06 4.26 26.03
C LYS A 648 19.50 2.88 25.53
N ASN A 649 18.69 2.21 24.72
CA ASN A 649 19.03 0.89 24.20
C ASN A 649 19.57 1.00 22.77
N GLU A 650 20.88 1.18 22.64
CA GLU A 650 21.55 1.42 21.35
C GLU A 650 21.54 0.20 20.42
N LYS A 651 21.49 -1.01 20.99
CA LYS A 651 21.65 -2.26 20.25
C LYS A 651 20.32 -2.96 20.06
N TRP A 652 20.15 -3.54 18.87
CA TRP A 652 18.98 -4.34 18.48
C TRP A 652 19.27 -5.83 18.64
N SER A 653 18.45 -6.52 19.43
CA SER A 653 18.44 -7.99 19.49
C SER A 653 17.87 -8.56 18.19
N LEU A 654 18.13 -9.84 17.92
CA LEU A 654 17.59 -10.49 16.72
C LEU A 654 16.05 -10.44 16.66
N GLU A 655 15.38 -10.65 17.80
CA GLU A 655 13.92 -10.58 17.89
C GLU A 655 13.38 -9.17 17.58
N GLU A 656 14.04 -8.13 18.09
CA GLU A 656 13.65 -6.74 17.79
C GLU A 656 13.88 -6.37 16.33
N GLN A 657 14.97 -6.89 15.74
CA GLN A 657 15.25 -6.68 14.33
C GLN A 657 14.20 -7.39 13.46
N ASP A 658 13.84 -8.63 13.78
CA ASP A 658 12.79 -9.40 13.11
C ASP A 658 11.44 -8.68 13.24
N HIS A 659 11.12 -8.19 14.43
CA HIS A 659 9.89 -7.43 14.65
C HIS A 659 9.83 -6.16 13.79
N LEU A 660 10.92 -5.40 13.68
CA LEU A 660 10.96 -4.20 12.82
C LEU A 660 10.80 -4.57 11.34
N LEU A 661 11.46 -5.64 10.88
CA LEU A 661 11.31 -6.15 9.53
C LEU A 661 9.86 -6.58 9.24
N TRP A 662 9.19 -7.20 10.20
CA TRP A 662 7.76 -7.53 10.10
C TRP A 662 6.89 -6.29 9.96
N ILE A 663 7.09 -5.26 10.79
CA ILE A 663 6.31 -4.01 10.71
C ILE A 663 6.46 -3.39 9.31
N LEU A 664 7.67 -3.41 8.74
CA LEU A 664 7.98 -2.77 7.45
C LEU A 664 7.52 -3.57 6.24
N CYS A 665 7.84 -4.86 6.20
CA CYS A 665 7.68 -5.69 5.00
C CYS A 665 6.39 -6.51 5.02
N GLY A 666 5.89 -6.88 6.20
CA GLY A 666 4.72 -7.74 6.37
C GLY A 666 3.50 -7.24 5.60
N PRO A 667 3.01 -6.01 5.85
CA PRO A 667 1.83 -5.46 5.16
C PRO A 667 1.95 -5.42 3.64
N ALA A 668 3.11 -4.99 3.11
CA ALA A 668 3.30 -4.85 1.67
C ALA A 668 3.35 -6.22 0.98
N LEU A 669 4.01 -7.20 1.60
CA LEU A 669 4.11 -8.56 1.07
C LEU A 669 2.75 -9.26 1.08
N THR A 670 2.01 -9.20 2.19
CA THR A 670 0.73 -9.93 2.30
C THR A 670 -0.39 -9.31 1.49
N VAL A 671 -0.45 -7.97 1.42
CA VAL A 671 -1.57 -7.26 0.77
C VAL A 671 -1.30 -6.99 -0.70
N ARG A 672 -0.06 -6.64 -1.06
CA ARG A 672 0.31 -6.17 -2.40
C ARG A 672 1.38 -7.02 -3.09
N GLU A 673 1.87 -8.08 -2.45
CA GLU A 673 2.89 -8.99 -3.00
C GLU A 673 4.17 -8.27 -3.46
N ARG A 674 4.52 -7.19 -2.75
CA ARG A 674 5.73 -6.39 -3.00
C ARG A 674 6.34 -5.93 -1.69
N LEU A 675 7.52 -5.32 -1.77
CA LEU A 675 8.07 -4.59 -0.64
C LEU A 675 7.47 -3.18 -0.53
N VAL A 676 7.70 -2.58 0.64
CA VAL A 676 7.35 -1.19 0.92
C VAL A 676 7.97 -0.23 -0.11
N ASP A 677 7.24 0.83 -0.48
CA ASP A 677 7.73 1.83 -1.44
C ASP A 677 9.09 2.40 -1.00
N TYR A 678 10.06 2.34 -1.92
CA TYR A 678 11.45 2.72 -1.67
C TYR A 678 11.59 4.17 -1.20
N GLN A 679 10.79 5.11 -1.74
CA GLN A 679 10.87 6.52 -1.35
C GLN A 679 10.41 6.71 0.10
N ARG A 680 9.35 6.01 0.52
CA ARG A 680 8.86 6.01 1.91
C ARG A 680 9.89 5.41 2.86
N PHE A 681 10.41 4.23 2.50
CA PHE A 681 11.43 3.54 3.27
C PHE A 681 12.71 4.38 3.41
N SER A 682 13.22 4.93 2.31
CA SER A 682 14.45 5.73 2.29
C SER A 682 14.36 6.98 3.15
N ARG A 683 13.22 7.69 3.14
CA ARG A 683 12.98 8.85 4.03
C ARG A 683 13.05 8.48 5.50
N MET A 684 12.32 7.43 5.88
CA MET A 684 12.34 6.93 7.25
C MET A 684 13.76 6.58 7.69
N ALA A 685 14.46 5.76 6.91
CA ALA A 685 15.78 5.28 7.27
C ALA A 685 16.82 6.41 7.36
N SER A 686 16.75 7.40 6.45
CA SER A 686 17.62 8.59 6.47
C SER A 686 17.41 9.42 7.74
N ALA A 687 16.16 9.68 8.13
CA ALA A 687 15.84 10.39 9.36
C ALA A 687 16.27 9.62 10.62
N LEU A 688 16.06 8.29 10.65
CA LEU A 688 16.49 7.43 11.75
C LEU A 688 18.00 7.37 11.90
N SER A 689 18.78 7.42 10.81
CA SER A 689 20.24 7.46 10.91
C SER A 689 20.74 8.76 11.54
N ILE A 690 20.08 9.90 11.25
CA ILE A 690 20.37 11.17 11.94
C ILE A 690 20.03 11.04 13.42
N LEU A 691 18.83 10.55 13.76
CA LEU A 691 18.44 10.35 15.16
C LEU A 691 19.42 9.43 15.90
N SER A 692 19.77 8.29 15.31
CA SER A 692 20.76 7.33 15.83
C SER A 692 22.08 8.04 16.14
N THR A 693 22.67 8.71 15.15
CA THR A 693 23.97 9.38 15.27
C THR A 693 24.03 10.33 16.48
N TYR A 694 22.98 11.09 16.73
CA TYR A 694 22.96 12.08 17.81
C TYR A 694 22.44 11.54 19.13
N LEU A 695 21.41 10.69 19.14
CA LEU A 695 20.87 10.10 20.36
C LEU A 695 21.83 9.08 20.98
N VAL A 696 22.64 8.38 20.19
CA VAL A 696 23.70 7.51 20.72
C VAL A 696 24.81 8.33 21.38
N ARG A 697 25.29 9.38 20.69
CA ARG A 697 26.42 10.19 21.18
C ARG A 697 26.06 11.12 22.33
N ASP A 698 24.91 11.79 22.23
CA ASP A 698 24.51 12.91 23.08
C ASP A 698 23.19 12.62 23.83
N HIS A 699 22.88 11.34 24.11
CA HIS A 699 21.59 10.90 24.69
C HIS A 699 21.11 11.78 25.84
N ASP A 700 21.88 11.81 26.93
CA ASP A 700 21.51 12.50 28.17
C ASP A 700 21.32 14.00 27.95
N LYS A 701 22.12 14.60 27.06
CA LYS A 701 22.02 16.01 26.71
C LYS A 701 20.74 16.29 25.94
N ILE A 702 20.39 15.45 24.97
CA ILE A 702 19.18 15.61 24.16
C ILE A 702 17.94 15.37 25.02
N VAL A 703 17.88 14.28 25.77
CA VAL A 703 16.75 13.99 26.67
C VAL A 703 16.58 15.09 27.70
N LYS A 704 17.66 15.63 28.28
CA LYS A 704 17.60 16.78 29.20
C LYS A 704 17.01 18.04 28.57
N VAL A 705 17.24 18.28 27.28
CA VAL A 705 16.67 19.43 26.55
C VAL A 705 15.22 19.17 26.13
N LEU A 706 14.86 17.91 25.87
CA LEU A 706 13.48 17.53 25.56
C LEU A 706 12.58 17.48 26.80
N GLN A 707 13.10 17.04 27.94
CA GLN A 707 12.34 16.80 29.17
C GLN A 707 11.43 17.97 29.61
N PRO A 708 11.85 19.26 29.53
CA PRO A 708 10.98 20.39 29.87
C PRO A 708 9.75 20.57 28.97
N LEU A 709 9.72 19.91 27.80
CA LEU A 709 8.59 19.96 26.86
C LEU A 709 7.52 18.89 27.12
N PHE A 710 7.79 17.94 28.02
CA PHE A 710 6.92 16.82 28.36
C PHE A 710 6.64 16.81 29.88
N GLY A 711 5.64 16.04 30.31
CA GLY A 711 5.38 15.82 31.73
C GLY A 711 6.61 15.25 32.46
N ALA A 712 6.79 15.65 33.74
CA ALA A 712 8.01 15.41 34.52
C ALA A 712 8.46 13.94 34.60
N LYS A 713 7.53 12.99 34.46
CA LYS A 713 7.80 11.54 34.52
C LYS A 713 7.90 10.87 33.15
N PHE A 714 7.61 11.57 32.05
CA PHE A 714 7.43 10.94 30.74
C PHE A 714 8.68 10.15 30.29
N PHE A 715 9.87 10.74 30.42
CA PHE A 715 11.13 10.11 30.03
C PHE A 715 11.75 9.15 31.07
N GLN A 716 11.12 8.94 32.23
CA GLN A 716 11.69 8.07 33.28
C GLN A 716 11.72 6.60 32.87
N LYS A 717 10.74 6.18 32.08
CA LYS A 717 10.66 4.89 31.40
C LYS A 717 10.08 5.21 30.04
N ILE A 718 10.79 4.90 28.95
CA ILE A 718 10.24 4.91 27.59
C ILE A 718 10.74 3.65 26.92
N LYS A 719 9.81 2.78 26.51
CA LYS A 719 10.09 1.55 25.76
C LYS A 719 8.95 1.24 24.82
N GLY A 720 9.27 0.61 23.70
CA GLY A 720 8.32 -0.17 22.91
C GLY A 720 8.50 -1.65 23.29
N GLU A 721 7.45 -2.29 23.77
CA GLU A 721 7.43 -3.72 24.12
C GLU A 721 6.53 -4.42 23.10
N PHE A 722 7.03 -5.45 22.41
CA PHE A 722 6.33 -6.09 21.29
C PHE A 722 5.70 -7.42 21.65
#